data_AF-A0A327KYA6-F1
#
_entry.id   AF-A0A327KYA6-F1
#
_cell.length_a   1.000
_cell.length_b   1.000
_cell.length_c   1.000
_cell.angle_alpha   90.00
_cell.angle_beta   90.00
_cell.angle_gamma   90.00
#
_symmetry.space_group_name_H-M   'P 1'
#
loop_
_entity.id
_entity.type
_entity.pdbx_description
1 polymer ?
#
loop_
_entity_poly.entity_id
_entity_poly.type
_entity_poly.pdbx_seq_one_letter_code
_entity_poly.pdbx_strand_id
1 'polypeptide(L)'
;MELGVNARRLRVGITGTFDVQNYGDLLFPLIAEAELSRRLGPIDLSPFSYHARRVPHWPYDVTPLSRLPTIVDDLDGLIVGGGLLVRFDKDVAPGYVSPAADVHHPTGYWLVPALLALQAGRPVVWNAPSAAGPVPDWAKPLMRLAIGSSRYVAMRDDVSRSALLGFAGETEIAVVPDTGFGIARLLEHVDRSPAFSGLCEQLGLRGPYIVVHATTGLQPFCELVRDHPERFADFQIVALPTGPALGDGAGHIRADLPNVIDLPAWPNPILIAEIIKHATAVVGKGLHLSVTALGFGVPVFRPAHAFGGKYAILSDFSSVHAFADSERIEPSWFLDKVGRRDVEPGVVAANLQLSHHWDTIASIIESGTSRRVPQEVGRIWQRLPIVLETGFDRAQSVATLEGDIASLRADIVGLDDRVAAQSIALAESNRRLEEKQAVVDELNREIGVITMRLRAAEEARNAAPPAPAGRSQTEAAAASAGGHDQTRLRRRGRLRRLIKWPTFRTAKRLLKRAFRERRERWIVAQSGLFDPTWYLSNYPDVATAGVDPVEHYLTAGAAEGRDPGPSFSTSKYLSLRPEVAAAGLNPLLHFIAARRGGDAAFDMEEIRPGPPDDLAGSAVGRLLHSFSDRSNEDRAVVYGPAVSGWHQNGPRR
;
A
#
# COMPACT_ATOMS: atom_id res chain seq x y z
N MET A 1 9.49 -26.11 59.04
CA MET A 1 8.85 -25.18 58.10
C MET A 1 9.73 -25.03 56.87
N GLU A 2 9.33 -25.43 55.68
CA GLU A 2 8.58 -26.62 55.27
C GLU A 2 8.67 -26.73 53.75
N LEU A 3 8.84 -27.95 53.24
CA LEU A 3 8.56 -28.37 51.86
C LEU A 3 8.84 -27.32 50.75
N GLY A 4 10.07 -27.33 50.24
CA GLY A 4 10.36 -26.71 48.95
C GLY A 4 9.57 -27.41 47.83
N VAL A 5 8.40 -26.87 47.50
CA VAL A 5 7.65 -27.27 46.30
C VAL A 5 8.51 -26.92 45.09
N ASN A 6 8.86 -27.92 44.29
CA ASN A 6 9.64 -27.72 43.08
C ASN A 6 8.75 -26.99 42.04
N ALA A 7 8.85 -25.66 42.01
CA ALA A 7 7.93 -24.82 41.26
C ALA A 7 7.94 -25.18 39.77
N ARG A 8 6.75 -25.46 39.21
CA ARG A 8 6.57 -25.68 37.76
C ARG A 8 7.09 -24.44 37.03
N ARG A 9 8.07 -24.63 36.14
CA ARG A 9 8.42 -23.61 35.15
C ARG A 9 7.19 -23.29 34.31
N LEU A 10 6.88 -22.00 34.20
CA LEU A 10 5.76 -21.54 33.39
C LEU A 10 6.12 -21.69 31.90
N ARG A 11 5.23 -22.31 31.13
CA ARG A 11 5.40 -22.60 29.71
C ARG A 11 4.68 -21.53 28.90
N VAL A 12 5.44 -20.64 28.29
CA VAL A 12 4.89 -19.47 27.58
C VAL A 12 5.07 -19.66 26.09
N GLY A 13 4.00 -19.58 25.31
CA GLY A 13 4.11 -19.51 23.86
C GLY A 13 4.28 -18.06 23.41
N ILE A 14 5.14 -17.80 22.41
CA ILE A 14 5.17 -16.52 21.68
C ILE A 14 5.13 -16.78 20.18
N THR A 15 4.36 -16.00 19.43
CA THR A 15 4.12 -16.24 17.99
C THR A 15 4.59 -15.06 17.14
N GLY A 16 5.18 -15.35 15.96
CA GLY A 16 5.74 -14.33 15.07
C GLY A 16 6.67 -14.91 14.01
N THR A 17 7.50 -14.03 13.43
CA THR A 17 8.40 -14.31 12.28
C THR A 17 9.82 -14.64 12.75
N PHE A 18 9.96 -15.67 13.60
CA PHE A 18 11.19 -15.97 14.35
C PHE A 18 12.12 -16.96 13.65
N ASP A 19 11.81 -17.36 12.43
CA ASP A 19 12.54 -18.35 11.62
C ASP A 19 13.15 -17.74 10.34
N VAL A 20 13.08 -16.42 10.15
CA VAL A 20 13.77 -15.68 9.08
C VAL A 20 14.92 -14.81 9.62
N GLN A 21 15.89 -14.49 8.77
CA GLN A 21 16.94 -13.52 9.11
C GLN A 21 16.39 -12.08 9.06
N ASN A 22 15.70 -11.70 10.11
CA ASN A 22 15.33 -10.32 10.45
C ASN A 22 15.71 -10.07 11.92
N TYR A 23 16.74 -9.25 12.14
CA TYR A 23 17.25 -8.84 13.44
C TYR A 23 16.13 -8.46 14.41
N GLY A 24 15.18 -7.63 13.95
CA GLY A 24 14.11 -7.10 14.77
C GLY A 24 13.13 -8.15 15.27
N ASP A 25 12.60 -8.95 14.35
CA ASP A 25 11.64 -10.01 14.72
C ASP A 25 12.30 -11.02 15.67
N LEU A 26 13.60 -11.28 15.49
CA LEU A 26 14.41 -12.15 16.33
C LEU A 26 14.81 -11.55 17.71
N LEU A 27 14.56 -10.26 17.97
CA LEU A 27 14.71 -9.68 19.31
C LEU A 27 13.55 -10.06 20.23
N PHE A 28 12.32 -10.15 19.71
CA PHE A 28 11.13 -10.20 20.57
C PHE A 28 11.10 -11.41 21.52
N PRO A 29 11.49 -12.64 21.13
CA PRO A 29 11.54 -13.76 22.06
C PRO A 29 12.64 -13.62 23.12
N LEU A 30 13.82 -13.10 22.75
CA LEU A 30 14.93 -12.87 23.68
C LEU A 30 14.56 -11.84 24.76
N ILE A 31 13.90 -10.75 24.36
CA ILE A 31 13.41 -9.73 25.29
C ILE A 31 12.26 -10.29 26.15
N ALA A 32 11.32 -11.03 25.57
CA ALA A 32 10.24 -11.66 26.32
C ALA A 32 10.76 -12.66 27.37
N GLU A 33 11.72 -13.52 27.01
CA GLU A 33 12.34 -14.48 27.92
C GLU A 33 13.04 -13.78 29.09
N ALA A 34 13.82 -12.74 28.81
CA ALA A 34 14.53 -11.96 29.83
C ALA A 34 13.58 -11.17 30.75
N GLU A 35 12.59 -10.48 30.19
CA GLU A 35 11.65 -9.65 30.96
C GLU A 35 10.68 -10.49 31.80
N LEU A 36 10.25 -11.67 31.32
CA LEU A 36 9.43 -12.60 32.10
C LEU A 36 10.26 -13.35 33.14
N SER A 37 11.46 -13.84 32.79
CA SER A 37 12.32 -14.57 33.74
C SER A 37 12.77 -13.70 34.92
N ARG A 38 12.91 -12.38 34.72
CA ARG A 38 13.21 -11.43 35.79
C ARG A 38 12.05 -11.25 36.79
N ARG A 39 10.83 -11.60 36.41
CA ARG A 39 9.60 -11.40 37.22
C ARG A 39 9.08 -12.69 37.83
N LEU A 40 9.07 -13.77 37.05
CA LEU A 40 8.43 -15.05 37.39
C LEU A 40 9.44 -16.13 37.78
N GLY A 41 10.74 -15.82 37.77
CA GLY A 41 11.80 -16.83 37.76
C GLY A 41 11.89 -17.57 36.42
N PRO A 42 12.73 -18.60 36.29
CA PRO A 42 13.00 -19.25 35.01
C PRO A 42 11.74 -19.84 34.36
N ILE A 43 11.37 -19.32 33.19
CA ILE A 43 10.29 -19.85 32.34
C ILE A 43 10.83 -20.79 31.25
N ASP A 44 9.93 -21.53 30.62
CA ASP A 44 10.20 -22.26 29.37
C ASP A 44 9.47 -21.55 28.22
N LEU A 45 10.14 -20.61 27.55
CA LEU A 45 9.58 -19.88 26.40
C LEU A 45 9.61 -20.75 25.13
N SER A 46 8.51 -20.77 24.38
CA SER A 46 8.37 -21.46 23.09
C SER A 46 8.06 -20.46 21.97
N PRO A 47 9.06 -20.06 21.16
CA PRO A 47 8.84 -19.29 19.94
C PRO A 47 8.20 -20.14 18.85
N PHE A 48 7.15 -19.62 18.20
CA PHE A 48 6.38 -20.30 17.14
C PHE A 48 6.43 -19.55 15.81
N SER A 49 6.85 -20.25 14.76
CA SER A 49 6.86 -19.82 13.35
C SER A 49 6.64 -21.02 12.43
N TYR A 50 6.58 -20.88 11.10
CA TYR A 50 6.25 -22.01 10.21
C TYR A 50 7.36 -23.07 10.17
N HIS A 51 8.62 -22.66 10.11
CA HIS A 51 9.77 -23.55 9.99
C HIS A 51 10.43 -23.76 11.35
N ALA A 52 10.75 -25.02 11.66
CA ALA A 52 11.56 -25.35 12.83
C ALA A 52 12.99 -24.77 12.67
N ARG A 53 13.51 -24.17 13.74
CA ARG A 53 14.92 -23.76 13.85
C ARG A 53 15.52 -24.32 15.12
N ARG A 54 16.85 -24.51 15.14
CA ARG A 54 17.59 -25.11 16.26
C ARG A 54 18.92 -24.43 16.50
N VAL A 55 19.31 -24.35 17.77
CA VAL A 55 20.70 -24.05 18.17
C VAL A 55 21.67 -25.13 17.66
N PRO A 56 22.96 -24.82 17.41
CA PRO A 56 23.59 -23.50 17.41
C PRO A 56 23.39 -22.72 16.10
N HIS A 57 22.70 -23.29 15.11
CA HIS A 57 22.51 -22.69 13.77
C HIS A 57 21.48 -21.56 13.74
N TRP A 58 20.82 -21.29 14.87
CA TRP A 58 19.85 -20.22 15.09
C TRP A 58 20.05 -19.70 16.52
N PRO A 59 19.72 -18.43 16.85
CA PRO A 59 19.92 -17.87 18.20
C PRO A 59 19.17 -18.61 19.32
N TYR A 60 18.08 -19.30 18.99
CA TYR A 60 17.27 -20.10 19.91
C TYR A 60 16.48 -21.16 19.12
N ASP A 61 15.86 -22.11 19.81
CA ASP A 61 14.98 -23.09 19.18
C ASP A 61 13.63 -22.47 18.81
N VAL A 62 13.15 -22.74 17.60
CA VAL A 62 11.82 -22.31 17.12
C VAL A 62 10.97 -23.55 16.89
N THR A 63 9.82 -23.61 17.54
CA THR A 63 8.83 -24.67 17.34
C THR A 63 8.02 -24.41 16.07
N PRO A 64 7.91 -25.40 15.16
CA PRO A 64 7.06 -25.25 13.98
C PRO A 64 5.59 -25.18 14.42
N LEU A 65 4.87 -24.21 13.86
CA LEU A 65 3.52 -23.82 14.24
C LEU A 65 2.51 -24.97 14.20
N SER A 66 2.70 -25.95 13.31
CA SER A 66 1.87 -27.15 13.20
C SER A 66 1.89 -28.04 14.45
N ARG A 67 2.81 -27.82 15.42
CA ARG A 67 2.75 -28.45 16.75
C ARG A 67 1.88 -27.70 17.76
N LEU A 68 1.52 -26.43 17.53
CA LEU A 68 0.74 -25.66 18.51
C LEU A 68 -0.58 -26.36 18.91
N PRO A 69 -1.37 -26.95 17.99
CA PRO A 69 -2.60 -27.66 18.36
C PRO A 69 -2.40 -28.85 19.31
N THR A 70 -1.19 -29.43 19.42
CA THR A 70 -0.91 -30.57 20.30
C THR A 70 -0.24 -30.20 21.62
N ILE A 71 0.16 -28.93 21.80
CA ILE A 71 0.83 -28.44 23.02
C ILE A 71 0.23 -27.16 23.61
N VAL A 72 -0.80 -26.57 22.99
CA VAL A 72 -1.48 -25.37 23.51
C VAL A 72 -2.09 -25.60 24.91
N ASP A 73 -2.52 -26.83 25.21
CA ASP A 73 -3.03 -27.22 26.53
C ASP A 73 -1.95 -27.41 27.61
N ASP A 74 -0.68 -27.39 27.23
CA ASP A 74 0.46 -27.45 28.15
C ASP A 74 0.99 -26.06 28.54
N LEU A 75 0.59 -25.00 27.81
CA LEU A 75 1.00 -23.62 28.03
C LEU A 75 0.24 -22.97 29.20
N ASP A 76 0.89 -22.05 29.90
CA ASP A 76 0.25 -21.18 30.90
C ASP A 76 -0.31 -19.89 30.26
N GLY A 77 0.18 -19.51 29.06
CA GLY A 77 -0.36 -18.43 28.24
C GLY A 77 0.30 -18.30 26.86
N LEU A 78 -0.29 -17.46 26.01
CA LEU A 78 0.18 -17.19 24.65
C LEU A 78 0.36 -15.69 24.39
N ILE A 79 1.53 -15.33 23.87
CA ILE A 79 1.89 -13.98 23.45
C ILE A 79 1.79 -13.86 21.92
N VAL A 80 0.92 -12.98 21.45
CA VAL A 80 0.99 -12.45 20.07
C VAL A 80 2.17 -11.49 20.02
N GLY A 81 3.21 -11.82 19.25
CA GLY A 81 4.48 -11.09 19.23
C GLY A 81 4.40 -9.68 18.64
N GLY A 82 5.52 -8.96 18.76
CA GLY A 82 5.67 -7.60 18.24
C GLY A 82 5.91 -7.53 16.72
N GLY A 83 6.27 -6.33 16.25
CA GLY A 83 6.58 -6.10 14.84
C GLY A 83 5.34 -5.92 13.97
N LEU A 84 5.47 -6.10 12.65
CA LEU A 84 4.37 -5.90 11.69
C LEU A 84 3.57 -7.19 11.47
N LEU A 85 3.04 -7.75 12.57
CA LEU A 85 2.46 -9.09 12.61
C LEU A 85 0.98 -9.13 12.18
N VAL A 86 0.19 -8.12 12.53
CA VAL A 86 -1.28 -8.13 12.38
C VAL A 86 -1.68 -7.64 10.98
N ARG A 87 -1.69 -8.55 10.02
CA ARG A 87 -1.96 -8.27 8.59
C ARG A 87 -2.77 -9.38 7.91
N PHE A 88 -3.33 -9.07 6.74
CA PHE A 88 -4.23 -9.96 5.98
C PHE A 88 -3.86 -10.13 4.49
N ASP A 89 -2.92 -9.33 3.99
CA ASP A 89 -2.33 -9.47 2.67
C ASP A 89 -1.35 -10.67 2.61
N LYS A 90 -0.86 -11.02 1.43
CA LYS A 90 0.02 -12.21 1.22
C LYS A 90 1.47 -11.86 0.89
N ASP A 91 1.92 -10.63 1.18
CA ASP A 91 3.24 -10.14 0.76
C ASP A 91 4.34 -10.55 1.74
N VAL A 92 5.14 -11.54 1.33
CA VAL A 92 6.23 -12.18 2.10
C VAL A 92 7.60 -12.04 1.42
N ALA A 93 8.65 -12.31 2.19
CA ALA A 93 9.96 -12.62 1.64
C ALA A 93 9.86 -13.79 0.63
N PRO A 94 10.57 -13.76 -0.52
CA PRO A 94 10.51 -14.84 -1.51
C PRO A 94 10.82 -16.21 -0.91
N GLY A 95 9.90 -17.17 -1.09
CA GLY A 95 10.01 -18.53 -0.57
C GLY A 95 9.55 -18.73 0.89
N TYR A 96 9.17 -17.68 1.61
CA TYR A 96 8.67 -17.76 2.99
C TYR A 96 7.15 -17.97 3.04
N VAL A 97 6.73 -19.23 2.89
CA VAL A 97 5.33 -19.68 2.94
C VAL A 97 5.20 -20.93 3.80
N SER A 98 3.98 -21.30 4.20
CA SER A 98 3.79 -22.49 5.04
C SER A 98 4.22 -23.76 4.31
N PRO A 99 5.08 -24.61 4.92
CA PRO A 99 5.33 -25.96 4.42
C PRO A 99 4.15 -26.92 4.74
N ALA A 100 3.23 -26.50 5.60
CA ALA A 100 2.05 -27.26 6.02
C ALA A 100 0.79 -26.64 5.38
N ALA A 101 0.10 -27.41 4.52
CA ALA A 101 -0.96 -26.92 3.64
C ALA A 101 -2.25 -26.48 4.37
N ASP A 102 -2.40 -26.86 5.62
CA ASP A 102 -3.50 -26.52 6.55
C ASP A 102 -3.34 -25.13 7.20
N VAL A 103 -2.12 -24.57 7.21
CA VAL A 103 -1.81 -23.31 7.88
C VAL A 103 -1.92 -22.14 6.89
N HIS A 104 -3.02 -21.39 6.98
CA HIS A 104 -3.25 -20.21 6.14
C HIS A 104 -2.22 -19.08 6.41
N HIS A 105 -1.74 -18.44 5.35
CA HIS A 105 -0.83 -17.29 5.43
C HIS A 105 -1.56 -15.97 5.11
N PRO A 106 -1.40 -14.88 5.89
CA PRO A 106 -0.49 -14.69 7.04
C PRO A 106 -1.13 -15.02 8.40
N THR A 107 -2.46 -15.09 8.46
CA THR A 107 -3.24 -15.15 9.71
C THR A 107 -2.94 -16.37 10.58
N GLY A 108 -2.37 -17.43 10.01
CA GLY A 108 -1.84 -18.57 10.76
C GLY A 108 -0.75 -18.19 11.76
N TYR A 109 0.05 -17.14 11.53
CA TYR A 109 1.10 -16.75 12.47
C TYR A 109 0.61 -16.15 13.79
N TRP A 110 -0.63 -15.64 13.86
CA TRP A 110 -1.08 -14.84 15.01
C TRP A 110 -2.56 -15.03 15.36
N LEU A 111 -3.46 -14.97 14.36
CA LEU A 111 -4.90 -15.08 14.59
C LEU A 111 -5.29 -16.51 14.95
N VAL A 112 -4.83 -17.51 14.19
CA VAL A 112 -5.13 -18.93 14.50
C VAL A 112 -4.54 -19.34 15.87
N PRO A 113 -3.29 -19.00 16.22
CA PRO A 113 -2.75 -19.23 17.55
C PRO A 113 -3.55 -18.57 18.67
N ALA A 114 -3.92 -17.30 18.54
CA ALA A 114 -4.76 -16.62 19.52
C ALA A 114 -6.09 -17.36 19.72
N LEU A 115 -6.75 -17.77 18.63
CA LEU A 115 -8.01 -18.52 18.71
C LEU A 115 -7.83 -19.91 19.33
N LEU A 116 -6.74 -20.63 19.04
CA LEU A 116 -6.42 -21.92 19.67
C LEU A 116 -6.16 -21.78 21.17
N ALA A 117 -5.40 -20.76 21.58
CA ALA A 117 -5.14 -20.48 23.00
C ALA A 117 -6.43 -20.11 23.76
N LEU A 118 -7.28 -19.25 23.18
CA LEU A 118 -8.59 -18.92 23.75
C LEU A 118 -9.50 -20.15 23.87
N GLN A 119 -9.49 -21.05 22.88
CA GLN A 119 -10.21 -22.32 22.92
C GLN A 119 -9.71 -23.26 24.01
N ALA A 120 -8.38 -23.32 24.22
CA ALA A 120 -7.74 -24.05 25.31
C ALA A 120 -7.86 -23.36 26.68
N GLY A 121 -8.59 -22.22 26.78
CA GLY A 121 -8.76 -21.45 28.01
C GLY A 121 -7.51 -20.70 28.49
N ARG A 122 -6.50 -20.55 27.63
CA ARG A 122 -5.22 -19.89 27.96
C ARG A 122 -5.31 -18.38 27.74
N PRO A 123 -4.72 -17.57 28.62
CA PRO A 123 -4.69 -16.13 28.44
C PRO A 123 -3.89 -15.78 27.18
N VAL A 124 -4.51 -14.98 26.31
CA VAL A 124 -3.83 -14.35 25.17
C VAL A 124 -3.51 -12.91 25.52
N VAL A 125 -2.27 -12.50 25.21
CA VAL A 125 -1.77 -11.13 25.38
C VAL A 125 -1.06 -10.66 24.12
N TRP A 126 -1.07 -9.36 23.85
CA TRP A 126 -0.48 -8.78 22.63
C TRP A 126 0.71 -7.88 23.00
N ASN A 127 1.90 -8.24 22.53
CA ASN A 127 3.20 -7.65 22.90
C ASN A 127 3.65 -6.63 21.83
N ALA A 128 2.94 -5.50 21.76
CA ALA A 128 3.22 -4.39 20.85
C ALA A 128 3.36 -4.75 19.34
N PRO A 129 2.47 -5.55 18.72
CA PRO A 129 2.36 -5.57 17.28
C PRO A 129 1.88 -4.21 16.72
N SER A 130 2.15 -3.97 15.44
CA SER A 130 1.38 -3.03 14.60
C SER A 130 0.44 -3.81 13.69
N ALA A 131 -0.64 -3.13 13.27
CA ALA A 131 -1.59 -3.63 12.27
C ALA A 131 -1.35 -3.01 10.88
N ALA A 132 -1.67 -3.75 9.83
CA ALA A 132 -1.53 -3.29 8.44
C ALA A 132 -2.71 -3.73 7.55
N GLY A 133 -3.21 -2.78 6.75
CA GLY A 133 -4.29 -2.99 5.79
C GLY A 133 -5.69 -3.08 6.43
N PRO A 134 -6.75 -3.11 5.61
CA PRO A 134 -8.12 -3.30 6.07
C PRO A 134 -8.36 -4.75 6.52
N VAL A 135 -9.16 -4.94 7.57
CA VAL A 135 -9.63 -6.27 7.98
C VAL A 135 -10.72 -6.76 7.03
N PRO A 136 -10.53 -7.88 6.30
CA PRO A 136 -11.51 -8.39 5.34
C PRO A 136 -12.73 -8.96 6.07
N ASP A 137 -13.92 -8.94 5.43
CA ASP A 137 -15.19 -9.26 6.09
C ASP A 137 -15.24 -10.64 6.75
N TRP A 138 -14.63 -11.67 6.14
CA TRP A 138 -14.54 -13.01 6.72
C TRP A 138 -13.78 -13.04 8.05
N ALA A 139 -12.83 -12.12 8.25
CA ALA A 139 -12.01 -12.04 9.45
C ALA A 139 -12.64 -11.16 10.55
N LYS A 140 -13.58 -10.26 10.23
CA LYS A 140 -14.19 -9.34 11.20
C LYS A 140 -14.84 -10.06 12.41
N PRO A 141 -15.49 -11.24 12.29
CA PRO A 141 -15.97 -12.02 13.44
C PRO A 141 -14.82 -12.61 14.27
N LEU A 142 -13.78 -13.12 13.60
CA LEU A 142 -12.60 -13.72 14.23
C LEU A 142 -11.79 -12.68 15.02
N MET A 143 -11.69 -11.45 14.50
CA MET A 143 -11.04 -10.33 15.18
C MET A 143 -11.77 -9.91 16.45
N ARG A 144 -13.12 -9.89 16.44
CA ARG A 144 -13.90 -9.62 17.66
C ARG A 144 -13.68 -10.67 18.74
N LEU A 145 -13.57 -11.93 18.36
CA LEU A 145 -13.24 -13.01 19.29
C LEU A 145 -11.80 -12.89 19.79
N ALA A 146 -10.83 -12.74 18.90
CA ALA A 146 -9.41 -12.70 19.26
C ALA A 146 -9.06 -11.51 20.16
N ILE A 147 -9.57 -10.31 19.85
CA ILE A 147 -9.31 -9.09 20.65
C ILE A 147 -10.21 -9.08 21.89
N GLY A 148 -11.53 -9.18 21.71
CA GLY A 148 -12.52 -9.08 22.81
C GLY A 148 -12.52 -10.22 23.82
N SER A 149 -11.68 -11.25 23.65
CA SER A 149 -11.41 -12.29 24.65
C SER A 149 -9.94 -12.38 25.09
N SER A 150 -9.04 -11.56 24.52
CA SER A 150 -7.67 -11.45 25.02
C SER A 150 -7.65 -10.78 26.39
N ARG A 151 -6.73 -11.19 27.27
CA ARG A 151 -6.63 -10.64 28.63
C ARG A 151 -5.96 -9.27 28.68
N TYR A 152 -5.14 -8.95 27.68
CA TYR A 152 -4.49 -7.66 27.53
C TYR A 152 -4.08 -7.45 26.07
N VAL A 153 -4.48 -6.32 25.49
CA VAL A 153 -4.16 -5.98 24.10
C VAL A 153 -3.39 -4.67 24.10
N ALA A 154 -2.10 -4.71 23.77
CA ALA A 154 -1.27 -3.53 23.62
C ALA A 154 -0.71 -3.47 22.19
N MET A 155 -0.93 -2.35 21.51
CA MET A 155 -0.41 -2.07 20.17
C MET A 155 0.79 -1.12 20.27
N ARG A 156 1.69 -1.16 19.27
CA ARG A 156 2.87 -0.27 19.23
C ARG A 156 2.53 1.21 18.97
N ASP A 157 1.39 1.48 18.35
CA ASP A 157 1.07 2.81 17.82
C ASP A 157 -0.44 3.06 17.71
N ASP A 158 -0.82 4.34 17.76
CA ASP A 158 -2.21 4.80 17.72
C ASP A 158 -2.95 4.44 16.42
N VAL A 159 -2.24 4.35 15.30
CA VAL A 159 -2.83 3.95 14.01
C VAL A 159 -3.27 2.49 14.10
N SER A 160 -2.41 1.62 14.61
CA SER A 160 -2.68 0.20 14.84
C SER A 160 -3.74 -0.04 15.90
N ARG A 161 -3.79 0.77 16.97
CA ARG A 161 -4.92 0.79 17.92
C ARG A 161 -6.21 1.15 17.20
N SER A 162 -6.24 2.27 16.50
CA SER A 162 -7.44 2.82 15.86
C SER A 162 -8.04 1.87 14.82
N ALA A 163 -7.19 1.18 14.05
CA ALA A 163 -7.60 0.14 13.11
C ALA A 163 -8.30 -1.07 13.77
N LEU A 164 -8.12 -1.27 15.08
CA LEU A 164 -8.62 -2.43 15.83
C LEU A 164 -9.73 -2.10 16.85
N LEU A 165 -9.94 -0.84 17.23
CA LEU A 165 -10.99 -0.42 18.18
C LEU A 165 -12.39 -0.97 17.80
N GLY A 166 -12.73 -1.00 16.51
CA GLY A 166 -14.00 -1.54 16.00
C GLY A 166 -14.23 -3.04 16.23
N PHE A 167 -13.25 -3.76 16.78
CA PHE A 167 -13.35 -5.16 17.17
C PHE A 167 -13.20 -5.40 18.69
N ALA A 168 -12.87 -4.38 19.47
CA ALA A 168 -12.47 -4.54 20.87
C ALA A 168 -13.64 -4.80 21.83
N GLY A 169 -14.82 -4.25 21.54
CA GLY A 169 -15.98 -4.35 22.43
C GLY A 169 -15.72 -3.58 23.73
N GLU A 170 -15.69 -4.30 24.85
CA GLU A 170 -15.36 -3.75 26.19
C GLU A 170 -13.86 -3.84 26.52
N THR A 171 -13.04 -4.52 25.69
CA THR A 171 -11.61 -4.68 25.93
C THR A 171 -10.86 -3.38 25.61
N GLU A 172 -10.11 -2.85 26.58
CA GLU A 172 -9.21 -1.73 26.34
C GLU A 172 -8.02 -2.15 25.45
N ILE A 173 -7.69 -1.34 24.44
CA ILE A 173 -6.48 -1.47 23.65
C ILE A 173 -5.49 -0.39 24.10
N ALA A 174 -4.45 -0.80 24.80
CA ALA A 174 -3.34 0.06 25.21
C ALA A 174 -2.44 0.42 24.02
N VAL A 175 -1.71 1.54 24.14
CA VAL A 175 -0.55 1.85 23.29
C VAL A 175 0.70 1.78 24.16
N VAL A 176 1.73 1.10 23.68
CA VAL A 176 3.03 0.96 24.35
C VAL A 176 4.17 1.11 23.33
N PRO A 177 5.40 1.43 23.75
CA PRO A 177 6.53 1.57 22.83
C PRO A 177 6.87 0.27 22.10
N ASP A 178 7.72 0.35 21.07
CA ASP A 178 8.31 -0.83 20.45
C ASP A 178 9.11 -1.62 21.50
N THR A 179 8.75 -2.88 21.74
CA THR A 179 9.37 -3.68 22.80
C THR A 179 10.84 -3.99 22.53
N GLY A 180 11.34 -3.75 21.31
CA GLY A 180 12.75 -3.72 20.95
C GLY A 180 13.59 -2.72 21.76
N PHE A 181 13.01 -1.67 22.34
CA PHE A 181 13.74 -0.76 23.25
C PHE A 181 14.33 -1.51 24.47
N GLY A 182 13.72 -2.63 24.87
CA GLY A 182 14.19 -3.47 25.97
C GLY A 182 15.57 -4.11 25.74
N ILE A 183 16.09 -4.15 24.49
CA ILE A 183 17.40 -4.75 24.18
C ILE A 183 18.55 -4.12 24.98
N ALA A 184 18.43 -2.84 25.34
CA ALA A 184 19.40 -2.15 26.20
C ALA A 184 19.59 -2.87 27.55
N ARG A 185 18.49 -3.33 28.16
CA ARG A 185 18.46 -4.01 29.47
C ARG A 185 19.05 -5.42 29.44
N LEU A 186 19.22 -6.02 28.26
CA LEU A 186 19.86 -7.33 28.08
C LEU A 186 21.39 -7.21 27.97
N LEU A 187 21.90 -6.04 27.59
CA LEU A 187 23.33 -5.77 27.37
C LEU A 187 23.90 -4.68 28.31
N GLU A 188 23.11 -4.18 29.27
CA GLU A 188 23.48 -3.09 30.17
C GLU A 188 24.82 -3.33 30.87
N HIS A 189 25.00 -4.52 31.46
CA HIS A 189 26.20 -4.93 32.20
C HIS A 189 27.23 -5.71 31.36
N VAL A 190 27.12 -5.70 30.03
CA VAL A 190 28.06 -6.39 29.12
C VAL A 190 29.04 -5.38 28.53
N ASP A 191 30.24 -5.23 29.11
CA ASP A 191 31.22 -4.25 28.65
C ASP A 191 31.79 -4.57 27.27
N ARG A 192 32.28 -5.81 27.07
CA ARG A 192 32.52 -6.47 25.78
C ARG A 192 32.43 -7.98 25.98
N SER A 193 31.65 -8.67 25.17
CA SER A 193 31.58 -10.13 25.17
C SER A 193 32.82 -10.75 24.49
N PRO A 194 33.15 -12.02 24.78
CA PRO A 194 34.18 -12.76 24.04
C PRO A 194 33.83 -12.88 22.54
N ALA A 195 32.54 -12.97 22.20
CA ALA A 195 32.07 -13.09 20.83
C ALA A 195 32.29 -11.78 20.04
N PHE A 196 31.98 -10.64 20.64
CA PHE A 196 32.26 -9.32 20.04
C PHE A 196 33.76 -9.03 19.99
N SER A 197 34.52 -9.39 21.02
CA SER A 197 35.98 -9.21 21.03
C SER A 197 36.67 -10.02 19.91
N GLY A 198 36.32 -11.31 19.76
CA GLY A 198 36.83 -12.14 18.67
C GLY A 198 36.38 -11.66 17.28
N LEU A 199 35.16 -11.11 17.16
CA LEU A 199 34.71 -10.47 15.92
C LEU A 199 35.52 -9.20 15.60
N CYS A 200 35.81 -8.35 16.59
CA CYS A 200 36.67 -7.19 16.40
C CYS A 200 38.09 -7.58 15.97
N GLU A 201 38.67 -8.63 16.54
CA GLU A 201 39.96 -9.17 16.11
C GLU A 201 39.91 -9.69 14.66
N GLN A 202 38.89 -10.48 14.31
CA GLN A 202 38.70 -11.02 12.96
C GLN A 202 38.50 -9.93 11.90
N LEU A 203 37.76 -8.86 12.23
CA LEU A 203 37.48 -7.73 11.35
C LEU A 203 38.56 -6.65 11.35
N GLY A 204 39.55 -6.74 12.25
CA GLY A 204 40.53 -5.69 12.46
C GLY A 204 39.94 -4.38 13.01
N LEU A 205 38.81 -4.43 13.73
CA LEU A 205 38.19 -3.28 14.40
C LEU A 205 39.03 -2.86 15.61
N ARG A 206 39.80 -1.79 15.43
CA ARG A 206 40.76 -1.24 16.41
C ARG A 206 40.44 0.19 16.82
N GLY A 207 39.79 0.95 15.94
CA GLY A 207 39.38 2.34 16.18
C GLY A 207 37.87 2.51 16.45
N PRO A 208 37.38 3.75 16.53
CA PRO A 208 35.95 4.03 16.48
C PRO A 208 35.37 3.57 15.13
N TYR A 209 34.10 3.17 15.10
CA TYR A 209 33.46 2.74 13.86
C TYR A 209 32.02 3.19 13.72
N ILE A 210 31.62 3.44 12.47
CA ILE A 210 30.26 3.81 12.05
C ILE A 210 29.60 2.56 11.49
N VAL A 211 28.39 2.23 11.97
CA VAL A 211 27.58 1.14 11.45
C VAL A 211 26.69 1.67 10.33
N VAL A 212 26.84 1.11 9.13
CA VAL A 212 26.01 1.44 7.97
C VAL A 212 25.07 0.29 7.71
N HIS A 213 23.77 0.57 7.71
CA HIS A 213 22.74 -0.41 7.37
C HIS A 213 22.93 -0.85 5.92
N ALA A 214 23.17 -2.14 5.71
CA ALA A 214 23.55 -2.69 4.42
C ALA A 214 22.34 -2.81 3.46
N THR A 215 21.79 -1.67 3.05
CA THR A 215 20.53 -1.55 2.31
C THR A 215 20.61 -0.47 1.23
N THR A 216 19.64 -0.44 0.32
CA THR A 216 19.65 0.51 -0.81
C THR A 216 19.23 1.94 -0.42
N GLY A 217 19.79 2.92 -1.14
CA GLY A 217 19.39 4.33 -0.99
C GLY A 217 19.88 4.96 0.32
N LEU A 218 21.14 4.68 0.70
CA LEU A 218 21.94 5.51 1.62
C LEU A 218 22.99 6.33 0.86
N GLN A 219 22.78 6.55 -0.44
CA GLN A 219 23.73 7.18 -1.37
C GLN A 219 24.35 8.47 -0.81
N PRO A 220 23.60 9.45 -0.25
CA PRO A 220 24.21 10.69 0.23
C PRO A 220 25.27 10.49 1.34
N PHE A 221 25.18 9.42 2.13
CA PHE A 221 26.21 9.07 3.11
C PHE A 221 27.43 8.40 2.45
N CYS A 222 27.21 7.50 1.49
CA CYS A 222 28.31 6.90 0.73
C CYS A 222 29.10 7.97 -0.03
N GLU A 223 28.42 8.95 -0.60
CA GLU A 223 29.06 10.08 -1.29
C GLU A 223 29.79 11.02 -0.33
N LEU A 224 29.21 11.34 0.83
CA LEU A 224 29.88 12.09 1.90
C LEU A 224 31.25 11.47 2.28
N VAL A 225 31.29 10.16 2.52
CA VAL A 225 32.53 9.48 2.92
C VAL A 225 33.53 9.40 1.75
N ARG A 226 33.05 9.04 0.56
CA ARG A 226 33.88 8.86 -0.64
C ARG A 226 34.52 10.17 -1.12
N ASP A 227 33.80 11.29 -1.00
CA ASP A 227 34.25 12.60 -1.46
C ASP A 227 35.10 13.35 -0.41
N HIS A 228 35.12 12.88 0.86
CA HIS A 228 35.89 13.47 1.97
C HIS A 228 36.69 12.43 2.81
N PRO A 229 37.48 11.54 2.19
CA PRO A 229 38.11 10.42 2.89
C PRO A 229 39.06 10.85 4.02
N GLU A 230 39.67 12.03 3.94
CA GLU A 230 40.52 12.61 4.97
C GLU A 230 39.75 12.98 6.25
N ARG A 231 38.44 13.23 6.15
CA ARG A 231 37.56 13.51 7.31
C ARG A 231 37.07 12.25 8.01
N PHE A 232 37.15 11.11 7.35
CA PHE A 232 36.70 9.82 7.88
C PHE A 232 37.85 8.85 8.20
N ALA A 233 39.11 9.28 8.06
CA ALA A 233 40.30 8.44 8.23
C ALA A 233 40.41 7.76 9.61
N ASP A 234 39.89 8.40 10.67
CA ASP A 234 39.86 7.83 12.03
C ASP A 234 38.76 6.78 12.24
N PHE A 235 37.76 6.71 11.35
CA PHE A 235 36.59 5.83 11.47
C PHE A 235 36.68 4.60 10.57
N GLN A 236 36.49 3.43 11.16
CA GLN A 236 36.18 2.23 10.40
C GLN A 236 34.68 2.19 10.05
N ILE A 237 34.29 1.63 8.91
CA ILE A 237 32.88 1.62 8.47
C ILE A 237 32.43 0.18 8.30
N VAL A 238 31.38 -0.22 9.03
CA VAL A 238 30.90 -1.61 9.11
C VAL A 238 29.55 -1.74 8.43
N ALA A 239 29.45 -2.60 7.41
CA ALA A 239 28.19 -2.89 6.72
C ALA A 239 27.38 -3.93 7.50
N LEU A 240 26.28 -3.50 8.11
CA LEU A 240 25.39 -4.33 8.93
C LEU A 240 24.06 -4.62 8.22
N PRO A 241 23.85 -5.82 7.65
CA PRO A 241 22.54 -6.23 7.14
C PRO A 241 21.62 -6.64 8.30
N THR A 242 20.59 -5.85 8.60
CA THR A 242 19.67 -6.18 9.70
C THR A 242 18.56 -7.13 9.27
N GLY A 243 18.17 -7.14 7.99
CA GLY A 243 17.22 -8.09 7.43
C GLY A 243 17.66 -8.68 6.10
N PRO A 244 18.61 -9.64 6.07
CA PRO A 244 18.93 -10.40 4.85
C PRO A 244 17.70 -11.01 4.17
N ALA A 245 16.71 -11.46 4.94
CA ALA A 245 15.44 -11.97 4.42
C ALA A 245 14.58 -10.91 3.70
N LEU A 246 14.87 -9.63 3.91
CA LEU A 246 14.26 -8.48 3.23
C LEU A 246 15.12 -7.94 2.08
N GLY A 247 16.24 -8.61 1.77
CA GLY A 247 17.17 -8.22 0.70
C GLY A 247 18.33 -7.32 1.14
N ASP A 248 18.56 -7.11 2.44
CA ASP A 248 19.77 -6.44 2.92
C ASP A 248 21.04 -7.25 2.58
N GLY A 249 22.12 -6.57 2.24
CA GLY A 249 23.41 -7.17 1.91
C GLY A 249 24.45 -6.10 1.61
N ALA A 250 25.70 -6.31 2.05
CA ALA A 250 26.74 -5.28 1.98
C ALA A 250 27.15 -4.87 0.55
N GLY A 251 26.77 -5.65 -0.46
CA GLY A 251 26.87 -5.26 -1.87
C GLY A 251 26.14 -3.96 -2.23
N HIS A 252 25.09 -3.57 -1.48
CA HIS A 252 24.39 -2.28 -1.65
C HIS A 252 25.22 -1.06 -1.22
N ILE A 253 26.32 -1.27 -0.47
CA ILE A 253 27.19 -0.22 0.07
C ILE A 253 28.60 -0.30 -0.53
N ARG A 254 29.13 -1.52 -0.74
CA ARG A 254 30.50 -1.76 -1.25
C ARG A 254 30.73 -1.23 -2.67
N ALA A 255 29.68 -0.98 -3.44
CA ALA A 255 29.77 -0.36 -4.77
C ALA A 255 30.33 1.07 -4.73
N ASP A 256 29.98 1.82 -3.67
CA ASP A 256 30.39 3.22 -3.47
C ASP A 256 31.50 3.36 -2.41
N LEU A 257 31.54 2.45 -1.44
CA LEU A 257 32.54 2.39 -0.37
C LEU A 257 33.34 1.07 -0.43
N PRO A 258 34.39 0.99 -1.27
CA PRO A 258 35.15 -0.26 -1.46
C PRO A 258 35.91 -0.72 -0.21
N ASN A 259 36.19 0.18 0.73
CA ASN A 259 36.86 -0.10 2.00
C ASN A 259 35.89 -0.43 3.15
N VAL A 260 34.60 -0.66 2.87
CA VAL A 260 33.62 -1.03 3.90
C VAL A 260 33.91 -2.43 4.45
N ILE A 261 33.86 -2.56 5.77
CA ILE A 261 34.10 -3.81 6.49
C ILE A 261 32.82 -4.65 6.46
N ASP A 262 32.91 -5.79 5.81
CA ASP A 262 31.86 -6.79 5.74
C ASP A 262 31.86 -7.71 6.97
N LEU A 263 30.68 -8.11 7.45
CA LEU A 263 30.58 -9.19 8.43
C LEU A 263 30.76 -10.55 7.73
N PRO A 264 31.56 -11.49 8.27
CA PRO A 264 31.89 -12.75 7.60
C PRO A 264 30.69 -13.72 7.50
N ALA A 265 29.72 -13.55 8.40
CA ALA A 265 28.43 -14.22 8.41
C ALA A 265 27.41 -13.29 9.07
N TRP A 266 26.12 -13.58 8.91
CA TRP A 266 25.06 -12.87 9.64
C TRP A 266 25.13 -13.24 11.14
N PRO A 267 25.36 -12.28 12.07
CA PRO A 267 25.55 -12.62 13.48
C PRO A 267 24.22 -12.95 14.18
N ASN A 268 24.30 -13.54 15.39
CA ASN A 268 23.12 -13.65 16.24
C ASN A 268 22.61 -12.26 16.70
N PRO A 269 21.34 -12.09 17.09
CA PRO A 269 20.77 -10.78 17.41
C PRO A 269 21.46 -10.06 18.58
N ILE A 270 21.94 -10.79 19.59
CA ILE A 270 22.66 -10.17 20.73
C ILE A 270 24.00 -9.57 20.26
N LEU A 271 24.73 -10.28 19.39
CA LEU A 271 25.96 -9.77 18.79
C LEU A 271 25.68 -8.61 17.80
N ILE A 272 24.56 -8.62 17.08
CA ILE A 272 24.12 -7.45 16.29
C ILE A 272 23.87 -6.24 17.19
N ALA A 273 23.17 -6.44 18.32
CA ALA A 273 22.91 -5.37 19.29
C ALA A 273 24.20 -4.84 19.93
N GLU A 274 25.18 -5.71 20.19
CA GLU A 274 26.50 -5.33 20.71
C GLU A 274 27.36 -4.57 19.67
N ILE A 275 27.34 -4.98 18.40
CA ILE A 275 27.95 -4.22 17.29
C ILE A 275 27.34 -2.81 17.20
N ILE A 276 26.04 -2.66 17.45
CA ILE A 276 25.38 -1.35 17.50
C ILE A 276 25.80 -0.57 18.76
N LYS A 277 25.82 -1.21 19.95
CA LYS A 277 26.20 -0.61 21.24
C LYS A 277 27.54 0.12 21.21
N HIS A 278 28.54 -0.44 20.52
CA HIS A 278 29.90 0.09 20.48
C HIS A 278 30.22 0.99 19.29
N ALA A 279 29.26 1.24 18.39
CA ALA A 279 29.43 2.18 17.29
C ALA A 279 29.45 3.65 17.78
N THR A 280 30.13 4.53 17.04
CA THR A 280 30.07 5.99 17.28
C THR A 280 28.87 6.66 16.64
N ALA A 281 28.28 6.02 15.62
CA ALA A 281 27.04 6.40 14.96
C ALA A 281 26.45 5.19 14.21
N VAL A 282 25.14 5.20 13.97
CA VAL A 282 24.48 4.33 12.98
C VAL A 282 23.88 5.14 11.83
N VAL A 283 23.98 4.64 10.60
CA VAL A 283 23.38 5.24 9.41
C VAL A 283 22.45 4.21 8.78
N GLY A 284 21.15 4.50 8.62
CA GLY A 284 20.24 3.48 8.09
C GLY A 284 18.75 3.77 8.07
N LYS A 285 17.98 2.75 7.67
CA LYS A 285 16.51 2.81 7.53
C LYS A 285 15.77 1.87 8.47
N GLY A 286 16.40 0.80 8.94
CA GLY A 286 15.78 -0.16 9.86
C GLY A 286 15.20 0.51 11.11
N LEU A 287 14.02 0.09 11.57
CA LEU A 287 13.42 0.58 12.81
C LEU A 287 14.23 0.10 14.02
N HIS A 288 14.36 -1.22 14.15
CA HIS A 288 15.05 -1.86 15.27
C HIS A 288 16.54 -1.50 15.35
N LEU A 289 17.19 -1.17 14.21
CA LEU A 289 18.54 -0.57 14.20
C LEU A 289 18.58 0.72 15.02
N SER A 290 17.67 1.65 14.74
CA SER A 290 17.59 2.93 15.44
C SER A 290 17.11 2.78 16.89
N VAL A 291 16.11 1.93 17.15
CA VAL A 291 15.63 1.63 18.51
C VAL A 291 16.77 1.05 19.37
N THR A 292 17.61 0.17 18.82
CA THR A 292 18.81 -0.36 19.50
C THR A 292 19.85 0.74 19.75
N ALA A 293 20.15 1.55 18.74
CA ALA A 293 21.13 2.62 18.84
C ALA A 293 20.74 3.67 19.90
N LEU A 294 19.47 4.11 19.88
CA LEU A 294 18.87 4.97 20.91
C LEU A 294 18.99 4.37 22.31
N GLY A 295 18.75 3.06 22.45
CA GLY A 295 18.92 2.31 23.70
C GLY A 295 20.34 2.35 24.29
N PHE A 296 21.36 2.65 23.48
CA PHE A 296 22.77 2.74 23.92
C PHE A 296 23.38 4.15 23.78
N GLY A 297 22.56 5.17 23.50
CA GLY A 297 23.01 6.56 23.31
C GLY A 297 23.81 6.77 22.01
N VAL A 298 23.66 5.91 21.02
CA VAL A 298 24.37 5.98 19.74
C VAL A 298 23.56 6.82 18.74
N PRO A 299 24.10 7.92 18.20
CA PRO A 299 23.36 8.80 17.29
C PRO A 299 23.01 8.10 15.98
N VAL A 300 21.85 8.47 15.43
CA VAL A 300 21.20 7.79 14.32
C VAL A 300 21.06 8.77 13.15
N PHE A 301 21.55 8.39 11.96
CA PHE A 301 21.39 9.17 10.74
C PHE A 301 20.48 8.43 9.75
N ARG A 302 19.44 9.09 9.24
CA ARG A 302 18.38 8.49 8.41
C ARG A 302 18.02 9.39 7.21
N PRO A 303 17.67 8.85 6.05
CA PRO A 303 17.04 9.64 4.99
C PRO A 303 15.71 10.25 5.45
N ALA A 304 15.38 11.46 4.99
CA ALA A 304 14.16 12.18 5.37
C ALA A 304 12.87 11.43 4.98
N HIS A 305 12.88 10.63 3.90
CA HIS A 305 11.75 9.75 3.55
C HIS A 305 11.55 8.54 4.50
N ALA A 306 12.49 8.29 5.42
CA ALA A 306 12.46 7.15 6.35
C ALA A 306 11.83 7.48 7.71
N PHE A 307 10.97 8.50 7.74
CA PHE A 307 10.11 8.93 8.85
C PHE A 307 8.63 8.76 8.45
N GLY A 308 7.76 8.52 9.44
CA GLY A 308 6.34 8.24 9.21
C GLY A 308 5.98 6.75 9.09
N GLY A 309 4.68 6.44 9.12
CA GLY A 309 4.19 5.06 9.27
C GLY A 309 4.81 4.39 10.49
N LYS A 310 5.32 3.15 10.33
CA LYS A 310 6.02 2.40 11.38
C LYS A 310 7.30 3.08 11.93
N TYR A 311 7.79 4.17 11.31
CA TYR A 311 8.93 4.95 11.77
C TYR A 311 8.54 6.23 12.52
N ALA A 312 7.25 6.53 12.68
CA ALA A 312 6.78 7.75 13.35
C ALA A 312 7.32 7.88 14.79
N ILE A 313 7.48 6.77 15.50
CA ILE A 313 8.09 6.67 16.84
C ILE A 313 9.53 7.22 16.93
N LEU A 314 10.22 7.42 15.80
CA LEU A 314 11.59 7.96 15.78
C LEU A 314 11.66 9.49 15.68
N SER A 315 10.52 10.18 15.57
CA SER A 315 10.47 11.61 15.21
C SER A 315 10.84 12.55 16.36
N ASP A 316 10.62 12.13 17.61
CA ASP A 316 10.75 12.99 18.80
C ASP A 316 12.13 12.92 19.48
N PHE A 317 13.09 12.22 18.87
CA PHE A 317 14.42 11.96 19.43
C PHE A 317 15.50 12.89 18.84
N SER A 318 16.17 13.67 19.69
CA SER A 318 17.17 14.67 19.30
C SER A 318 18.49 14.06 18.80
N SER A 319 18.70 12.76 18.99
CA SER A 319 19.81 11.99 18.40
C SER A 319 19.46 11.31 17.08
N VAL A 320 18.24 11.48 16.55
CA VAL A 320 17.83 11.02 15.22
C VAL A 320 17.92 12.17 14.21
N HIS A 321 18.83 12.05 13.25
CA HIS A 321 19.20 13.09 12.31
C HIS A 321 18.75 12.73 10.89
N ALA A 322 17.83 13.53 10.34
CA ALA A 322 17.38 13.42 8.97
C ALA A 322 18.38 14.05 7.98
N PHE A 323 18.61 13.39 6.84
CA PHE A 323 19.28 13.97 5.67
C PHE A 323 18.42 13.79 4.41
N ALA A 324 18.47 14.73 3.47
CA ALA A 324 17.70 14.64 2.22
C ALA A 324 18.34 13.65 1.22
N ASP A 325 17.52 13.04 0.36
CA ASP A 325 18.01 12.11 -0.69
C ASP A 325 18.70 12.80 -1.86
N SER A 326 18.43 14.10 -2.05
CA SER A 326 18.82 14.91 -3.21
C SER A 326 19.92 15.94 -2.91
N GLU A 327 20.35 16.05 -1.66
CA GLU A 327 21.31 17.05 -1.19
C GLU A 327 22.58 16.38 -0.68
N ARG A 328 23.72 17.06 -0.81
CA ARG A 328 24.97 16.59 -0.19
C ARG A 328 24.89 16.78 1.31
N ILE A 329 25.29 15.77 2.07
CA ILE A 329 25.43 15.90 3.52
C ILE A 329 26.71 16.71 3.78
N GLU A 330 26.59 17.84 4.50
CA GLU A 330 27.76 18.63 4.90
C GLU A 330 28.63 17.85 5.91
N PRO A 331 29.96 17.72 5.68
CA PRO A 331 30.82 16.90 6.54
C PRO A 331 30.85 17.35 8.00
N SER A 332 30.85 18.65 8.27
CA SER A 332 30.74 19.20 9.62
C SER A 332 29.41 18.82 10.25
N TRP A 333 28.29 19.03 9.55
CA TRP A 333 26.96 18.67 10.06
C TRP A 333 26.88 17.20 10.50
N PHE A 334 27.56 16.28 9.80
CA PHE A 334 27.62 14.88 10.20
C PHE A 334 28.56 14.69 11.41
N LEU A 335 29.82 15.11 11.30
CA LEU A 335 30.87 14.83 12.29
C LEU A 335 30.60 15.52 13.65
N ASP A 336 30.05 16.73 13.66
CA ASP A 336 29.62 17.46 14.88
C ASP A 336 28.53 16.72 15.66
N LYS A 337 27.91 15.69 15.07
CA LYS A 337 26.82 14.88 15.66
C LYS A 337 27.22 13.42 15.93
N VAL A 338 28.38 12.97 15.44
CA VAL A 338 28.94 11.64 15.70
C VAL A 338 29.49 11.58 17.13
N GLY A 339 29.43 10.40 17.74
CA GLY A 339 29.87 10.17 19.12
C GLY A 339 28.70 9.79 20.01
N ARG A 340 28.96 8.87 20.95
CA ARG A 340 27.96 8.40 21.91
C ARG A 340 27.57 9.53 22.87
N ARG A 341 26.28 9.58 23.21
CA ARG A 341 25.65 10.56 24.09
C ARG A 341 25.02 9.84 25.28
N ASP A 342 24.53 10.60 26.25
CA ASP A 342 23.62 10.06 27.26
C ASP A 342 22.31 9.57 26.62
N VAL A 343 21.68 8.57 27.24
CA VAL A 343 20.41 8.00 26.77
C VAL A 343 19.29 9.02 26.97
N GLU A 344 18.60 9.39 25.89
CA GLU A 344 17.61 10.48 25.92
C GLU A 344 16.42 10.16 26.87
N PRO A 345 15.84 11.17 27.56
CA PRO A 345 14.73 10.96 28.50
C PRO A 345 13.53 10.21 27.90
N GLY A 346 13.26 10.37 26.60
CA GLY A 346 12.21 9.60 25.90
C GLY A 346 12.48 8.08 25.85
N VAL A 347 13.75 7.67 25.78
CA VAL A 347 14.15 6.24 25.81
C VAL A 347 14.01 5.68 27.22
N VAL A 348 14.30 6.48 28.24
CA VAL A 348 14.10 6.12 29.65
C VAL A 348 12.60 5.99 29.96
N ALA A 349 11.78 6.95 29.53
CA ALA A 349 10.32 6.90 29.65
C ALA A 349 9.71 5.70 28.92
N ALA A 350 10.17 5.41 27.70
CA ALA A 350 9.75 4.23 26.95
C ALA A 350 10.09 2.92 27.69
N ASN A 351 11.30 2.80 28.25
CA ASN A 351 11.68 1.63 29.04
C ASN A 351 10.90 1.50 30.36
N LEU A 352 10.50 2.60 31.00
CA LEU A 352 9.61 2.57 32.17
C LEU A 352 8.21 2.06 31.80
N GLN A 353 7.61 2.60 30.73
CA GLN A 353 6.32 2.14 30.23
C GLN A 353 6.35 0.67 29.79
N LEU A 354 7.44 0.24 29.15
CA LEU A 354 7.67 -1.17 28.84
C LEU A 354 7.83 -2.03 30.09
N SER A 355 8.42 -1.52 31.18
CA SER A 355 8.48 -2.26 32.43
C SER A 355 7.07 -2.57 32.95
N HIS A 356 6.16 -1.58 32.96
CA HIS A 356 4.77 -1.80 33.36
C HIS A 356 3.97 -2.69 32.39
N HIS A 357 4.27 -2.63 31.10
CA HIS A 357 3.73 -3.57 30.10
C HIS A 357 4.13 -5.02 30.42
N TRP A 358 5.41 -5.26 30.74
CA TRP A 358 5.89 -6.58 31.14
C TRP A 358 5.44 -7.01 32.55
N ASP A 359 5.24 -6.08 33.49
CA ASP A 359 4.61 -6.35 34.79
C ASP A 359 3.17 -6.90 34.58
N THR A 360 2.42 -6.25 33.68
CA THR A 360 1.05 -6.64 33.31
C THR A 360 1.02 -8.02 32.64
N ILE A 361 1.91 -8.28 31.67
CA ILE A 361 2.00 -9.60 31.01
C ILE A 361 2.38 -10.68 32.03
N ALA A 362 3.38 -10.43 32.88
CA ALA A 362 3.85 -11.42 33.87
C ALA A 362 2.72 -11.82 34.84
N SER A 363 1.98 -10.84 35.38
CA SER A 363 0.81 -11.07 36.24
C SER A 363 -0.27 -11.93 35.55
N ILE A 364 -0.53 -11.69 34.27
CA ILE A 364 -1.50 -12.47 33.49
C ILE A 364 -1.02 -13.91 33.28
N ILE A 365 0.26 -14.11 32.93
CA ILE A 365 0.85 -15.44 32.75
C ILE A 365 0.89 -16.22 34.07
N GLU A 366 1.22 -15.58 35.19
CA GLU A 366 1.22 -16.17 36.53
C GLU A 366 -0.21 -16.57 36.98
N SER A 367 -1.22 -15.77 36.63
CA SER A 367 -2.62 -16.10 36.90
C SER A 367 -3.14 -17.32 36.12
N GLY A 368 -2.44 -17.71 35.03
CA GLY A 368 -2.68 -18.92 34.27
C GLY A 368 -4.05 -19.02 33.58
N THR A 369 -4.58 -20.24 33.51
CA THR A 369 -5.83 -20.55 32.78
C THR A 369 -7.04 -19.71 33.20
N SER A 370 -7.69 -19.09 32.22
CA SER A 370 -9.02 -18.55 32.38
C SER A 370 -10.01 -19.69 32.60
N ARG A 371 -10.64 -19.77 33.79
CA ARG A 371 -11.64 -20.81 34.16
C ARG A 371 -12.91 -20.83 33.29
N ARG A 372 -12.98 -20.00 32.24
CA ARG A 372 -13.99 -20.04 31.18
C ARG A 372 -13.30 -19.83 29.84
N VAL A 373 -13.47 -20.81 28.95
CA VAL A 373 -13.36 -20.63 27.50
C VAL A 373 -14.49 -19.68 27.07
N PRO A 374 -14.26 -18.68 26.19
CA PRO A 374 -15.33 -17.81 25.73
C PRO A 374 -16.42 -18.62 25.01
N GLN A 375 -17.69 -18.42 25.36
CA GLN A 375 -18.81 -19.16 24.71
C GLN A 375 -18.89 -18.84 23.21
N GLU A 376 -18.38 -17.68 22.86
CA GLU A 376 -18.20 -17.11 21.53
C GLU A 376 -17.37 -18.03 20.63
N VAL A 377 -16.34 -18.71 21.17
CA VAL A 377 -15.58 -19.77 20.46
C VAL A 377 -16.53 -20.90 20.04
N GLY A 378 -17.30 -21.43 21.00
CA GLY A 378 -18.27 -22.50 20.77
C GLY A 378 -19.36 -22.12 19.78
N ARG A 379 -19.85 -20.86 19.82
CA ARG A 379 -20.83 -20.33 18.87
C ARG A 379 -20.27 -20.23 17.44
N ILE A 380 -18.97 -19.98 17.25
CA ILE A 380 -18.34 -20.04 15.92
C ILE A 380 -18.31 -21.48 15.41
N TRP A 381 -17.89 -22.45 16.23
CA TRP A 381 -17.90 -23.86 15.82
C TRP A 381 -19.30 -24.38 15.49
N GLN A 382 -20.33 -23.99 16.25
CA GLN A 382 -21.73 -24.29 15.95
C GLN A 382 -22.23 -23.68 14.62
N ARG A 383 -21.68 -22.54 14.21
CA ARG A 383 -22.03 -21.88 12.94
C ARG A 383 -21.16 -22.31 11.76
N LEU A 384 -20.07 -23.05 11.99
CA LEU A 384 -19.14 -23.44 10.95
C LEU A 384 -19.79 -24.24 9.80
N PRO A 385 -20.70 -25.21 10.01
CA PRO A 385 -21.37 -25.90 8.90
C PRO A 385 -22.09 -24.91 7.96
N ILE A 386 -22.87 -23.98 8.53
CA ILE A 386 -23.60 -22.95 7.77
C ILE A 386 -22.64 -22.03 6.98
N VAL A 387 -21.48 -21.70 7.57
CA VAL A 387 -20.44 -20.89 6.89
C VAL A 387 -19.76 -21.66 5.75
N LEU A 388 -19.56 -22.98 5.90
CA LEU A 388 -19.00 -23.83 4.86
C LEU A 388 -19.98 -24.09 3.72
N GLU A 389 -21.24 -24.40 4.04
CA GLU A 389 -22.34 -24.58 3.07
C GLU A 389 -22.55 -23.30 2.24
N THR A 390 -22.80 -22.16 2.89
CA THR A 390 -22.99 -20.88 2.18
C THR A 390 -21.71 -20.39 1.47
N GLY A 391 -20.53 -20.84 1.88
CA GLY A 391 -19.27 -20.63 1.16
C GLY A 391 -19.16 -21.49 -0.11
N PHE A 392 -19.55 -22.76 -0.02
CA PHE A 392 -19.57 -23.71 -1.13
C PHE A 392 -20.59 -23.31 -2.20
N ASP A 393 -21.83 -22.99 -1.81
CA ASP A 393 -22.88 -22.52 -2.71
C ASP A 393 -22.45 -21.26 -3.50
N ARG A 394 -21.78 -20.33 -2.82
CA ARG A 394 -21.21 -19.13 -3.45
C ARG A 394 -20.07 -19.46 -4.40
N ALA A 395 -19.15 -20.36 -4.03
CA ALA A 395 -18.05 -20.77 -4.90
C ALA A 395 -18.58 -21.47 -6.17
N GLN A 396 -19.58 -22.34 -6.02
CA GLN A 396 -20.26 -22.98 -7.15
C GLN A 396 -21.00 -21.96 -8.04
N SER A 397 -21.72 -21.00 -7.44
CA SER A 397 -22.38 -19.92 -8.18
C SER A 397 -21.40 -19.06 -8.98
N VAL A 398 -20.25 -18.72 -8.40
CA VAL A 398 -19.19 -17.97 -9.08
C VAL A 398 -18.61 -18.79 -10.24
N ALA A 399 -18.31 -20.08 -10.05
CA ALA A 399 -17.80 -20.94 -11.11
C ALA A 399 -18.79 -21.11 -12.28
N THR A 400 -20.10 -21.13 -12.01
CA THR A 400 -21.14 -21.07 -13.05
C THR A 400 -21.09 -19.75 -13.81
N LEU A 401 -21.09 -18.61 -13.11
CA LEU A 401 -21.03 -17.28 -13.73
C LEU A 401 -19.75 -17.05 -14.54
N GLU A 402 -18.60 -17.58 -14.10
CA GLU A 402 -17.35 -17.55 -14.87
C GLU A 402 -17.46 -18.35 -16.18
N GLY A 403 -18.17 -19.49 -16.16
CA GLY A 403 -18.52 -20.27 -17.35
C GLY A 403 -19.44 -19.51 -18.31
N ASP A 404 -20.49 -18.88 -17.78
CA ASP A 404 -21.43 -18.06 -18.56
C ASP A 404 -20.72 -16.86 -19.21
N ILE A 405 -19.86 -16.16 -18.46
CA ILE A 405 -19.03 -15.06 -18.96
C ILE A 405 -18.05 -15.55 -20.05
N ALA A 406 -17.48 -16.75 -19.91
CA ALA A 406 -16.62 -17.34 -20.94
C ALA A 406 -17.41 -17.65 -22.23
N SER A 407 -18.65 -18.16 -22.12
CA SER A 407 -19.54 -18.37 -23.27
C SER A 407 -19.90 -17.06 -23.96
N LEU A 408 -20.38 -16.07 -23.21
CA LEU A 408 -20.75 -14.76 -23.75
C LEU A 408 -19.57 -14.05 -24.45
N ARG A 409 -18.34 -14.21 -23.95
CA ARG A 409 -17.13 -13.71 -24.61
C ARG A 409 -16.85 -14.41 -25.96
N ALA A 410 -17.14 -15.70 -26.09
CA ALA A 410 -17.04 -16.41 -27.37
C ALA A 410 -18.13 -15.96 -28.35
N ASP A 411 -19.37 -15.77 -27.88
CA ASP A 411 -20.49 -15.27 -28.69
C ASP A 411 -20.24 -13.86 -29.23
N ILE A 412 -19.64 -12.97 -28.42
CA ILE A 412 -19.24 -11.61 -28.85
C ILE A 412 -18.22 -11.67 -29.99
N VAL A 413 -17.18 -12.51 -29.89
CA VAL A 413 -16.19 -12.68 -30.97
C VAL A 413 -16.87 -13.22 -32.25
N GLY A 414 -17.79 -14.18 -32.11
CA GLY A 414 -18.58 -14.69 -33.23
C GLY A 414 -19.55 -13.66 -33.85
N LEU A 415 -19.94 -12.62 -33.10
CA LEU A 415 -20.71 -11.48 -33.62
C LEU A 415 -19.81 -10.48 -34.35
N ASP A 416 -18.63 -10.16 -33.83
CA ASP A 416 -17.65 -9.28 -34.49
C ASP A 416 -17.23 -9.84 -35.86
N ASP A 417 -16.95 -11.14 -35.97
CA ASP A 417 -16.66 -11.81 -37.25
C ASP A 417 -17.81 -11.66 -38.25
N ARG A 418 -19.07 -11.74 -37.79
CA ARG A 418 -20.26 -11.56 -38.63
C ARG A 418 -20.45 -10.10 -39.05
N VAL A 419 -20.17 -9.14 -38.18
CA VAL A 419 -20.20 -7.70 -38.48
C VAL A 419 -19.10 -7.35 -39.49
N ALA A 420 -17.90 -7.92 -39.36
CA ALA A 420 -16.82 -7.76 -40.31
C ALA A 420 -17.20 -8.31 -41.70
N ALA A 421 -17.78 -9.52 -41.76
CA ALA A 421 -18.27 -10.12 -43.01
C ALA A 421 -19.38 -9.29 -43.68
N GLN A 422 -20.35 -8.78 -42.91
CA GLN A 422 -21.39 -7.88 -43.42
C GLN A 422 -20.82 -6.54 -43.91
N SER A 423 -19.83 -5.98 -43.21
CA SER A 423 -19.15 -4.74 -43.61
C SER A 423 -18.42 -4.87 -44.95
N ILE A 424 -17.78 -6.02 -45.19
CA ILE A 424 -17.15 -6.34 -46.48
C ILE A 424 -18.21 -6.43 -47.59
N ALA A 425 -19.30 -7.16 -47.37
CA ALA A 425 -20.39 -7.29 -48.34
C ALA A 425 -21.07 -5.93 -48.67
N LEU A 426 -21.23 -5.05 -47.68
CA LEU A 426 -21.75 -3.69 -47.87
C LEU A 426 -20.78 -2.84 -48.71
N ALA A 427 -19.47 -2.93 -48.47
CA ALA A 427 -18.47 -2.21 -49.26
C ALA A 427 -18.44 -2.67 -50.73
N GLU A 428 -18.63 -3.96 -51.01
CA GLU A 428 -18.82 -4.44 -52.39
C GLU A 428 -20.10 -3.92 -53.03
N SER A 429 -21.21 -3.91 -52.29
CA SER A 429 -22.49 -3.39 -52.78
C SER A 429 -22.39 -1.91 -53.14
N ASN A 430 -21.74 -1.10 -52.30
CA ASN A 430 -21.52 0.32 -52.54
C ASN A 430 -20.66 0.57 -53.79
N ARG A 431 -19.58 -0.20 -54.01
CA ARG A 431 -18.79 -0.11 -55.25
C ARG A 431 -19.64 -0.39 -56.50
N ARG A 432 -20.52 -1.39 -56.46
CA ARG A 432 -21.45 -1.70 -57.58
C ARG A 432 -22.49 -0.60 -57.80
N LEU A 433 -22.79 0.22 -56.80
CA LEU A 433 -23.63 1.41 -56.93
C LEU A 433 -22.85 2.58 -57.54
N GLU A 434 -21.60 2.82 -57.12
CA GLU A 434 -20.70 3.82 -57.72
C GLU A 434 -20.46 3.54 -59.21
N GLU A 435 -20.18 2.29 -59.57
CA GLU A 435 -20.03 1.82 -60.95
C GLU A 435 -21.30 2.09 -61.80
N LYS A 436 -22.49 1.83 -61.24
CA LYS A 436 -23.77 2.11 -61.91
C LYS A 436 -24.04 3.61 -62.04
N GLN A 437 -23.72 4.40 -61.02
CA GLN A 437 -23.89 5.85 -61.07
C GLN A 437 -23.00 6.48 -62.15
N ALA A 438 -21.75 6.03 -62.29
CA ALA A 438 -20.87 6.49 -63.36
C ALA A 438 -21.43 6.22 -64.76
N VAL A 439 -22.15 5.11 -64.98
CA VAL A 439 -22.86 4.82 -66.24
C VAL A 439 -24.06 5.76 -66.44
N VAL A 440 -24.85 6.03 -65.39
CA VAL A 440 -25.94 7.01 -65.44
C VAL A 440 -25.41 8.42 -65.77
N ASP A 441 -24.27 8.80 -65.19
CA ASP A 441 -23.63 10.09 -65.43
C ASP A 441 -23.00 10.20 -66.84
N GLU A 442 -22.66 9.08 -67.49
CA GLU A 442 -22.28 9.04 -68.91
C GLU A 442 -23.51 9.20 -69.82
N LEU A 443 -24.57 8.42 -69.59
CA LEU A 443 -25.82 8.51 -70.35
C LEU A 443 -26.43 9.92 -70.27
N ASN A 444 -26.40 10.56 -69.09
CA ASN A 444 -26.84 11.95 -68.92
C ASN A 444 -25.99 12.95 -69.73
N ARG A 445 -24.68 12.70 -69.90
CA ARG A 445 -23.81 13.52 -70.77
C ARG A 445 -24.12 13.31 -72.25
N GLU A 446 -24.36 12.07 -72.69
CA GLU A 446 -24.79 11.79 -74.06
C GLU A 446 -26.14 12.45 -74.40
N ILE A 447 -27.13 12.33 -73.51
CA ILE A 447 -28.44 13.00 -73.63
C ILE A 447 -28.27 14.52 -73.72
N GLY A 448 -27.35 15.11 -72.95
CA GLY A 448 -27.02 16.53 -73.03
C GLY A 448 -26.46 16.94 -74.41
N VAL A 449 -25.54 16.16 -74.97
CA VAL A 449 -24.97 16.40 -76.32
C VAL A 449 -26.03 16.25 -77.42
N ILE A 450 -26.91 15.25 -77.32
CA ILE A 450 -28.02 15.05 -78.27
C ILE A 450 -28.99 16.24 -78.20
N THR A 451 -29.34 16.67 -76.99
CA THR A 451 -30.22 17.83 -76.75
C THR A 451 -29.64 19.13 -77.31
N MET A 452 -28.32 19.35 -77.17
CA MET A 452 -27.63 20.50 -77.75
C MET A 452 -27.68 20.48 -79.29
N ARG A 453 -27.48 19.31 -79.91
CA ARG A 453 -27.57 19.15 -81.38
C ARG A 453 -28.98 19.41 -81.91
N LEU A 454 -30.02 18.94 -81.20
CA LEU A 454 -31.41 19.19 -81.55
C LEU A 454 -31.74 20.69 -81.54
N ARG A 455 -31.34 21.43 -80.49
CA ARG A 455 -31.55 22.89 -80.42
C ARG A 455 -30.87 23.64 -81.55
N ALA A 456 -29.60 23.34 -81.84
CA ALA A 456 -28.87 23.97 -82.94
C ALA A 456 -29.53 23.72 -84.31
N ALA A 457 -30.13 22.55 -84.53
CA ALA A 457 -30.90 22.24 -85.73
C ALA A 457 -32.24 23.02 -85.80
N GLU A 458 -32.91 23.24 -84.66
CA GLU A 458 -34.13 24.06 -84.61
C GLU A 458 -33.86 25.56 -84.78
N GLU A 459 -32.79 26.08 -84.19
CA GLU A 459 -32.34 27.46 -84.39
C GLU A 459 -32.01 27.73 -85.86
N ALA A 460 -31.28 26.81 -86.52
CA ALA A 460 -31.00 26.87 -87.95
C ALA A 460 -32.27 26.79 -88.81
N ARG A 461 -33.25 25.96 -88.43
CA ARG A 461 -34.56 25.83 -89.13
C ARG A 461 -35.38 27.11 -89.03
N ASN A 462 -35.36 27.77 -87.86
CA ASN A 462 -36.18 28.95 -87.57
C ASN A 462 -35.59 30.26 -88.12
N ALA A 463 -34.33 30.28 -88.55
CA ALA A 463 -33.64 31.46 -89.08
C ALA A 463 -33.89 31.74 -90.57
N ALA A 464 -34.58 30.86 -91.30
CA ALA A 464 -34.87 31.02 -92.72
C ALA A 464 -36.14 31.87 -92.95
N PRO A 465 -36.10 32.94 -93.78
CA PRO A 465 -37.28 33.78 -94.03
C PRO A 465 -38.35 33.05 -94.88
N PRO A 466 -39.66 33.22 -94.57
CA PRO A 466 -40.72 32.40 -95.14
C PRO A 466 -41.19 32.83 -96.54
N ALA A 467 -41.51 31.83 -97.37
CA ALA A 467 -42.29 31.97 -98.61
C ALA A 467 -43.75 31.50 -98.40
N PRO A 468 -44.74 31.96 -99.21
CA PRO A 468 -46.14 32.01 -98.79
C PRO A 468 -46.89 30.67 -98.78
N ALA A 469 -48.00 30.64 -98.04
CA ALA A 469 -48.67 29.43 -97.58
C ALA A 469 -49.79 28.88 -98.47
N GLY A 470 -49.97 27.56 -98.41
CA GLY A 470 -51.23 26.85 -98.70
C GLY A 470 -51.78 26.18 -97.43
N ARG A 471 -53.10 26.19 -97.24
CA ARG A 471 -53.84 25.54 -96.13
C ARG A 471 -54.15 24.07 -96.49
N SER A 472 -54.34 23.09 -95.59
CA SER A 472 -54.30 22.96 -94.10
C SER A 472 -53.94 21.47 -93.78
N GLN A 473 -54.08 20.82 -92.60
CA GLN A 473 -54.68 21.09 -91.28
C GLN A 473 -54.09 20.08 -90.25
N THR A 474 -53.77 20.43 -89.00
CA THR A 474 -54.55 20.19 -87.76
C THR A 474 -53.73 20.61 -86.51
N GLU A 475 -54.32 20.50 -85.31
CA GLU A 475 -53.94 21.09 -84.00
C GLU A 475 -53.30 20.06 -83.02
N ALA A 476 -52.66 20.35 -81.87
CA ALA A 476 -52.12 21.60 -81.24
C ALA A 476 -51.17 21.27 -80.04
N ALA A 477 -50.43 22.30 -79.55
CA ALA A 477 -49.76 22.53 -78.23
C ALA A 477 -48.93 21.41 -77.51
N ALA A 478 -47.71 21.56 -76.97
CA ALA A 478 -46.87 22.68 -76.43
C ALA A 478 -47.14 23.11 -74.96
N ALA A 479 -46.18 23.57 -74.12
CA ALA A 479 -44.70 23.42 -74.06
C ALA A 479 -44.07 24.08 -72.77
N SER A 480 -42.85 23.62 -72.38
CA SER A 480 -41.74 24.32 -71.64
C SER A 480 -42.03 25.05 -70.29
N ALA A 481 -41.09 25.65 -69.51
CA ALA A 481 -39.60 25.82 -69.47
C ALA A 481 -39.13 25.80 -67.98
N GLY A 482 -37.89 26.00 -67.48
CA GLY A 482 -36.50 26.34 -67.91
C GLY A 482 -35.56 26.14 -66.68
N GLY A 483 -34.31 26.63 -66.49
CA GLY A 483 -33.30 27.37 -67.28
C GLY A 483 -32.17 27.97 -66.37
N HIS A 484 -30.93 28.16 -66.89
CA HIS A 484 -29.78 28.94 -66.31
C HIS A 484 -29.03 28.39 -65.04
N ASP A 485 -27.74 28.66 -64.74
CA ASP A 485 -26.52 29.11 -65.49
C ASP A 485 -25.17 28.75 -64.73
N GLN A 486 -24.00 29.18 -65.22
CA GLN A 486 -22.61 28.67 -64.97
C GLN A 486 -21.81 29.17 -63.72
N THR A 487 -20.67 28.51 -63.40
CA THR A 487 -19.51 29.06 -62.62
C THR A 487 -18.12 28.48 -63.07
N ARG A 488 -16.99 28.96 -62.51
CA ARG A 488 -15.58 28.73 -62.97
C ARG A 488 -14.56 28.26 -61.88
N LEU A 489 -13.61 27.38 -62.28
CA LEU A 489 -12.19 27.15 -61.83
C LEU A 489 -11.71 27.45 -60.37
N ARG A 490 -10.97 26.48 -59.71
CA ARG A 490 -9.50 26.57 -59.40
C ARG A 490 -8.86 25.49 -58.44
N ARG A 491 -7.63 25.04 -58.80
CA ARG A 491 -6.37 24.78 -58.00
C ARG A 491 -6.17 23.65 -56.91
N ARG A 492 -5.29 22.69 -57.26
CA ARG A 492 -4.01 22.18 -56.60
C ARG A 492 -3.93 21.69 -55.12
N GLY A 493 -3.48 20.42 -54.93
CA GLY A 493 -2.13 20.08 -54.39
C GLY A 493 -1.93 19.05 -53.22
N ARG A 494 -0.76 18.35 -53.21
CA ARG A 494 -0.11 17.52 -52.13
C ARG A 494 -0.72 16.11 -51.82
N LEU A 495 -0.01 15.04 -51.35
CA LEU A 495 1.44 14.68 -51.22
C LEU A 495 1.67 13.15 -50.94
N ARG A 496 2.78 12.55 -51.44
CA ARG A 496 3.59 11.35 -50.97
C ARG A 496 2.96 10.12 -50.26
N ARG A 497 3.48 8.93 -50.63
CA ARG A 497 3.95 7.86 -49.70
C ARG A 497 5.21 7.15 -50.22
N LEU A 498 6.11 6.73 -49.31
CA LEU A 498 7.14 5.67 -49.48
C LEU A 498 7.55 5.18 -48.08
N ILE A 499 8.04 3.93 -47.97
CA ILE A 499 8.09 3.15 -46.70
C ILE A 499 9.53 2.69 -46.38
N LYS A 500 9.91 2.70 -45.09
CA LYS A 500 11.02 1.89 -44.52
C LYS A 500 10.72 1.38 -43.09
N TRP A 501 11.38 0.29 -42.73
CA TRP A 501 11.23 -0.54 -41.51
C TRP A 501 11.39 0.15 -40.14
N PRO A 502 10.63 -0.30 -39.12
CA PRO A 502 11.00 -0.14 -37.71
C PRO A 502 10.63 -1.33 -36.79
N THR A 503 11.47 -2.36 -36.65
CA THR A 503 11.23 -3.49 -35.73
C THR A 503 11.87 -3.33 -34.33
N PHE A 504 13.07 -2.74 -34.23
CA PHE A 504 13.83 -2.73 -32.96
C PHE A 504 13.48 -1.59 -31.97
N ARG A 505 12.83 -0.50 -32.42
CA ARG A 505 12.41 0.61 -31.53
C ARG A 505 11.08 0.32 -30.81
N THR A 506 10.27 -0.59 -31.34
CA THR A 506 8.91 -0.88 -30.85
C THR A 506 8.94 -1.74 -29.58
N ALA A 507 9.73 -2.82 -29.56
CA ALA A 507 9.94 -3.64 -28.38
C ALA A 507 10.49 -2.84 -27.18
N LYS A 508 11.46 -1.94 -27.42
CA LYS A 508 12.02 -1.05 -26.37
C LYS A 508 11.02 0.00 -25.87
N ARG A 509 10.00 0.36 -26.66
CA ARG A 509 8.85 1.17 -26.23
C ARG A 509 7.86 0.35 -25.39
N LEU A 510 7.51 -0.87 -25.84
CA LEU A 510 6.59 -1.76 -25.12
C LEU A 510 7.14 -2.17 -23.74
N LEU A 511 8.42 -2.50 -23.64
CA LEU A 511 9.07 -2.78 -22.34
C LEU A 511 9.12 -1.55 -21.43
N LYS A 512 9.38 -0.34 -21.96
CA LYS A 512 9.28 0.90 -21.17
C LYS A 512 7.85 1.22 -20.74
N ARG A 513 6.84 0.84 -21.52
CA ARG A 513 5.41 1.00 -21.22
C ARG A 513 4.99 0.05 -20.09
N ALA A 514 5.23 -1.26 -20.24
CA ALA A 514 4.90 -2.28 -19.23
C ALA A 514 5.67 -2.15 -17.89
N PHE A 515 6.80 -1.43 -17.88
CA PHE A 515 7.53 -1.08 -16.65
C PHE A 515 6.99 0.21 -16.00
N ARG A 516 6.53 1.17 -16.82
CA ARG A 516 5.86 2.39 -16.37
C ARG A 516 4.51 2.06 -15.74
N GLU A 517 3.66 1.31 -16.45
CA GLU A 517 2.29 0.94 -16.04
C GLU A 517 2.28 0.18 -14.71
N ARG A 518 3.28 -0.67 -14.44
CA ARG A 518 3.42 -1.38 -13.15
C ARG A 518 3.70 -0.42 -11.98
N ARG A 519 4.61 0.54 -12.18
CA ARG A 519 4.93 1.56 -11.17
C ARG A 519 3.78 2.52 -10.94
N GLU A 520 3.05 2.88 -12.00
CA GLU A 520 1.90 3.79 -11.93
C GLU A 520 0.69 3.12 -11.27
N ARG A 521 0.37 1.85 -11.59
CA ARG A 521 -0.62 1.05 -10.84
C ARG A 521 -0.29 0.97 -9.35
N TRP A 522 0.96 0.66 -9.00
CA TRP A 522 1.39 0.58 -7.60
C TRP A 522 1.27 1.92 -6.87
N ILE A 523 1.64 3.03 -7.52
CA ILE A 523 1.49 4.38 -6.94
C ILE A 523 0.02 4.74 -6.69
N VAL A 524 -0.89 4.42 -7.62
CA VAL A 524 -2.33 4.66 -7.46
C VAL A 524 -2.91 3.78 -6.35
N ALA A 525 -2.67 2.47 -6.38
CA ALA A 525 -3.20 1.53 -5.38
C ALA A 525 -2.69 1.82 -3.95
N GLN A 526 -1.45 2.29 -3.79
CA GLN A 526 -0.88 2.65 -2.49
C GLN A 526 -1.15 4.12 -2.07
N SER A 527 -1.99 4.85 -2.80
CA SER A 527 -2.27 6.26 -2.50
C SER A 527 -3.36 6.48 -1.45
N GLY A 528 -4.26 5.50 -1.27
CA GLY A 528 -5.51 5.67 -0.48
C GLY A 528 -6.57 6.57 -1.15
N LEU A 529 -6.31 7.09 -2.35
CA LEU A 529 -7.19 7.99 -3.09
C LEU A 529 -7.98 7.29 -4.23
N PHE A 530 -7.65 6.03 -4.51
CA PHE A 530 -8.36 5.18 -5.46
C PHE A 530 -9.11 4.08 -4.72
N ASP A 531 -10.41 3.94 -4.98
CA ASP A 531 -11.27 2.92 -4.37
C ASP A 531 -11.84 2.01 -5.47
N PRO A 532 -11.30 0.78 -5.65
CA PRO A 532 -11.76 -0.15 -6.67
C PRO A 532 -13.23 -0.54 -6.53
N THR A 533 -13.75 -0.62 -5.31
CA THR A 533 -15.13 -1.02 -5.05
C THR A 533 -16.10 0.12 -5.39
N TRP A 534 -15.77 1.34 -4.97
CA TRP A 534 -16.52 2.53 -5.37
C TRP A 534 -16.46 2.75 -6.89
N TYR A 535 -15.29 2.60 -7.50
CA TYR A 535 -15.08 2.81 -8.94
C TYR A 535 -15.93 1.86 -9.79
N LEU A 536 -15.90 0.56 -9.50
CA LEU A 536 -16.74 -0.43 -10.21
C LEU A 536 -18.24 -0.26 -9.91
N SER A 537 -18.62 0.29 -8.74
CA SER A 537 -20.03 0.57 -8.42
C SER A 537 -20.58 1.80 -9.16
N ASN A 538 -19.74 2.80 -9.40
CA ASN A 538 -20.13 4.05 -10.09
C ASN A 538 -19.92 3.98 -11.62
N TYR A 539 -19.15 2.99 -12.11
CA TYR A 539 -18.89 2.77 -13.53
C TYR A 539 -19.26 1.33 -13.96
N PRO A 540 -20.57 1.02 -14.11
CA PRO A 540 -21.04 -0.32 -14.45
C PRO A 540 -20.56 -0.83 -15.81
N ASP A 541 -20.17 0.06 -16.72
CA ASP A 541 -19.55 -0.27 -18.01
C ASP A 541 -18.16 -0.91 -17.82
N VAL A 542 -17.35 -0.39 -16.89
CA VAL A 542 -16.04 -0.97 -16.53
C VAL A 542 -16.22 -2.31 -15.83
N ALA A 543 -17.21 -2.42 -14.93
CA ALA A 543 -17.57 -3.67 -14.29
C ALA A 543 -18.04 -4.74 -15.30
N THR A 544 -18.86 -4.35 -16.28
CA THR A 544 -19.35 -5.24 -17.35
C THR A 544 -18.22 -5.67 -18.29
N ALA A 545 -17.26 -4.79 -18.58
CA ALA A 545 -16.08 -5.13 -19.37
C ALA A 545 -15.13 -6.11 -18.65
N GLY A 546 -15.18 -6.17 -17.30
CA GLY A 546 -14.31 -7.03 -16.50
C GLY A 546 -12.83 -6.65 -16.56
N VAL A 547 -12.55 -5.35 -16.74
CA VAL A 547 -11.20 -4.78 -16.77
C VAL A 547 -10.78 -4.39 -15.34
N ASP A 548 -9.51 -4.58 -14.99
CA ASP A 548 -8.98 -4.09 -13.71
C ASP A 548 -9.22 -2.57 -13.57
N PRO A 549 -9.89 -2.10 -12.50
CA PRO A 549 -10.32 -0.70 -12.41
C PRO A 549 -9.15 0.29 -12.33
N VAL A 550 -8.00 -0.11 -11.79
CA VAL A 550 -6.79 0.73 -11.73
C VAL A 550 -6.16 0.85 -13.13
N GLU A 551 -6.08 -0.25 -13.88
CA GLU A 551 -5.66 -0.27 -15.28
C GLU A 551 -6.61 0.53 -16.17
N HIS A 552 -7.93 0.40 -16.00
CA HIS A 552 -8.91 1.21 -16.72
C HIS A 552 -8.72 2.70 -16.44
N TYR A 553 -8.64 3.10 -15.16
CA TYR A 553 -8.45 4.50 -14.79
C TYR A 553 -7.16 5.10 -15.37
N LEU A 554 -6.06 4.35 -15.31
CA LEU A 554 -4.77 4.79 -15.85
C LEU A 554 -4.70 4.84 -17.38
N THR A 555 -5.47 4.01 -18.09
CA THR A 555 -5.43 3.92 -19.56
C THR A 555 -6.49 4.74 -20.28
N ALA A 556 -7.66 4.93 -19.67
CA ALA A 556 -8.81 5.62 -20.27
C ALA A 556 -9.57 6.51 -19.27
N GLY A 557 -9.97 5.98 -18.11
CA GLY A 557 -10.91 6.64 -17.19
C GLY A 557 -10.49 8.05 -16.73
N ALA A 558 -9.20 8.28 -16.51
CA ALA A 558 -8.67 9.60 -16.15
C ALA A 558 -8.73 10.64 -17.29
N ALA A 559 -8.65 10.19 -18.55
CA ALA A 559 -8.81 11.05 -19.73
C ALA A 559 -10.30 11.26 -20.08
N GLU A 560 -11.15 10.32 -19.70
CA GLU A 560 -12.62 10.43 -19.73
C GLU A 560 -13.17 11.29 -18.57
N GLY A 561 -12.32 11.81 -17.68
CA GLY A 561 -12.71 12.67 -16.57
C GLY A 561 -13.39 11.96 -15.40
N ARG A 562 -13.38 10.62 -15.35
CA ARG A 562 -13.96 9.81 -14.26
C ARG A 562 -13.22 10.04 -12.96
N ASP A 563 -13.90 9.89 -11.83
CA ASP A 563 -13.31 10.06 -10.50
C ASP A 563 -12.77 8.71 -9.97
N PRO A 564 -11.55 8.65 -9.39
CA PRO A 564 -10.93 7.43 -8.91
C PRO A 564 -11.54 6.86 -7.60
N GLY A 565 -12.33 7.66 -6.88
CA GLY A 565 -12.88 7.30 -5.58
C GLY A 565 -13.47 8.51 -4.84
N PRO A 566 -14.15 8.30 -3.71
CA PRO A 566 -14.88 9.36 -2.99
C PRO A 566 -13.98 10.40 -2.30
N SER A 567 -12.65 10.28 -2.43
CA SER A 567 -11.66 11.20 -1.83
C SER A 567 -10.91 12.08 -2.84
N PHE A 568 -11.18 11.97 -4.14
CA PHE A 568 -10.54 12.79 -5.17
C PHE A 568 -11.42 12.91 -6.42
N SER A 569 -11.72 14.14 -6.84
CA SER A 569 -12.42 14.41 -8.10
C SER A 569 -11.45 14.87 -9.20
N THR A 570 -11.39 14.10 -10.28
CA THR A 570 -10.59 14.34 -11.48
C THR A 570 -11.00 15.65 -12.16
N SER A 571 -12.32 15.91 -12.25
CA SER A 571 -12.87 17.11 -12.88
C SER A 571 -12.47 18.40 -12.14
N LYS A 572 -12.60 18.42 -10.80
CA LYS A 572 -12.17 19.54 -9.95
C LYS A 572 -10.66 19.76 -9.99
N TYR A 573 -9.87 18.69 -9.97
CA TYR A 573 -8.41 18.85 -10.02
C TYR A 573 -7.95 19.45 -11.36
N LEU A 574 -8.59 19.07 -12.47
CA LEU A 574 -8.27 19.62 -13.79
C LEU A 574 -8.68 21.09 -13.97
N SER A 575 -9.75 21.56 -13.31
CA SER A 575 -10.11 22.99 -13.34
C SER A 575 -9.18 23.84 -12.46
N LEU A 576 -8.69 23.29 -11.34
CA LEU A 576 -7.70 23.93 -10.46
C LEU A 576 -6.27 23.90 -11.01
N ARG A 577 -5.97 23.00 -11.96
CA ARG A 577 -4.66 22.86 -12.63
C ARG A 577 -4.79 22.66 -14.15
N PRO A 578 -5.16 23.71 -14.92
CA PRO A 578 -5.35 23.62 -16.38
C PRO A 578 -4.11 23.18 -17.17
N GLU A 579 -2.91 23.36 -16.62
CA GLU A 579 -1.65 22.88 -17.19
C GLU A 579 -1.55 21.35 -17.21
N VAL A 580 -2.21 20.66 -16.26
CA VAL A 580 -2.29 19.19 -16.21
C VAL A 580 -3.16 18.68 -17.36
N ALA A 581 -4.27 19.36 -17.66
CA ALA A 581 -5.10 19.11 -18.84
C ALA A 581 -4.31 19.38 -20.13
N ALA A 582 -3.66 20.54 -20.24
CA ALA A 582 -2.92 20.94 -21.43
C ALA A 582 -1.70 20.03 -21.73
N ALA A 583 -1.08 19.46 -20.69
CA ALA A 583 0.01 18.49 -20.82
C ALA A 583 -0.47 17.02 -21.01
N GLY A 584 -1.78 16.76 -20.90
CA GLY A 584 -2.34 15.40 -21.00
C GLY A 584 -1.85 14.45 -19.90
N LEU A 585 -1.59 14.97 -18.71
CA LEU A 585 -1.08 14.19 -17.57
C LEU A 585 -2.24 13.58 -16.77
N ASN A 586 -2.05 12.37 -16.24
CA ASN A 586 -3.04 11.72 -15.37
C ASN A 586 -3.21 12.55 -14.07
N PRO A 587 -4.42 13.07 -13.77
CA PRO A 587 -4.64 14.01 -12.67
C PRO A 587 -4.25 13.46 -11.29
N LEU A 588 -4.65 12.23 -10.98
CA LEU A 588 -4.34 11.60 -9.70
C LEU A 588 -2.84 11.35 -9.52
N LEU A 589 -2.14 10.86 -10.56
CA LEU A 589 -0.69 10.68 -10.51
C LEU A 589 0.04 12.03 -10.34
N HIS A 590 -0.45 13.10 -10.96
CA HIS A 590 0.10 14.44 -10.77
C HIS A 590 -0.08 14.94 -9.33
N PHE A 591 -1.27 14.77 -8.75
CA PHE A 591 -1.55 15.12 -7.35
C PHE A 591 -0.68 14.33 -6.36
N ILE A 592 -0.54 13.01 -6.56
CA ILE A 592 0.32 12.15 -5.72
C ILE A 592 1.80 12.56 -5.84
N ALA A 593 2.25 13.00 -7.02
CA ALA A 593 3.61 13.52 -7.22
C ALA A 593 3.81 14.87 -6.51
N ALA A 594 2.88 15.82 -6.66
CA ALA A 594 2.94 17.14 -6.02
C ALA A 594 2.99 17.03 -4.48
N ARG A 595 2.13 16.20 -3.88
CA ARG A 595 2.14 15.93 -2.43
C ARG A 595 3.44 15.31 -1.93
N ARG A 596 4.16 14.55 -2.77
CA ARG A 596 5.48 13.99 -2.45
C ARG A 596 6.63 14.98 -2.66
N GLY A 597 6.38 16.10 -3.35
CA GLY A 597 7.33 17.21 -3.54
C GLY A 597 7.25 18.30 -2.47
N GLY A 598 6.36 18.18 -1.49
CA GLY A 598 6.19 19.18 -0.41
C GLY A 598 5.33 20.39 -0.78
N ASP A 599 4.64 20.37 -1.93
CA ASP A 599 3.81 21.49 -2.41
C ASP A 599 2.50 21.61 -1.61
N ALA A 600 2.56 22.34 -0.49
CA ALA A 600 1.52 22.43 0.54
C ALA A 600 0.32 23.35 0.18
N ALA A 601 -0.03 23.42 -1.10
CA ALA A 601 -0.94 24.41 -1.67
C ALA A 601 -2.40 23.96 -1.84
N PHE A 602 -2.83 22.86 -1.19
CA PHE A 602 -4.18 22.30 -1.33
C PHE A 602 -4.73 21.70 -0.04
N ASP A 603 -5.96 22.07 0.30
CA ASP A 603 -6.78 21.37 1.30
C ASP A 603 -7.44 20.13 0.67
N MET A 604 -7.65 19.08 1.47
CA MET A 604 -8.35 17.86 1.04
C MET A 604 -9.84 18.08 0.82
N GLU A 605 -10.42 19.11 1.45
CA GLU A 605 -11.85 19.40 1.40
C GLU A 605 -12.31 19.86 0.01
N GLU A 606 -11.49 20.66 -0.70
CA GLU A 606 -11.88 21.25 -2.00
C GLU A 606 -12.05 20.21 -3.11
N ILE A 607 -11.18 19.19 -3.14
CA ILE A 607 -11.04 18.21 -4.24
C ILE A 607 -12.00 17.02 -4.08
N ARG A 608 -12.73 16.89 -2.96
CA ARG A 608 -13.76 15.85 -2.77
C ARG A 608 -14.90 15.99 -3.80
N PRO A 609 -15.45 14.90 -4.37
CA PRO A 609 -16.74 14.96 -5.05
C PRO A 609 -17.85 15.41 -4.09
N GLY A 610 -18.87 16.10 -4.61
CA GLY A 610 -20.04 16.47 -3.81
C GLY A 610 -20.95 15.27 -3.50
N PRO A 611 -21.94 15.42 -2.60
CA PRO A 611 -23.01 14.43 -2.47
C PRO A 611 -23.79 14.32 -3.80
N PRO A 612 -24.25 13.13 -4.21
CA PRO A 612 -24.99 12.96 -5.46
C PRO A 612 -26.35 13.67 -5.38
N ASP A 613 -26.72 14.38 -6.45
CA ASP A 613 -27.92 15.22 -6.53
C ASP A 613 -29.24 14.44 -6.25
N ASP A 614 -29.25 13.15 -6.55
CA ASP A 614 -30.41 12.24 -6.44
C ASP A 614 -30.98 12.13 -5.01
N LEU A 615 -30.20 12.42 -3.96
CA LEU A 615 -30.64 12.24 -2.57
C LEU A 615 -31.53 13.37 -2.03
N ALA A 616 -31.55 14.54 -2.67
CA ALA A 616 -32.22 15.75 -2.18
C ALA A 616 -33.75 15.59 -1.98
N GLY A 617 -34.41 14.73 -2.76
CA GLY A 617 -35.85 14.48 -2.64
C GLY A 617 -36.26 13.48 -1.55
N SER A 618 -35.32 12.66 -1.08
CA SER A 618 -35.63 11.46 -0.30
C SER A 618 -36.07 11.73 1.15
N ALA A 619 -36.83 10.80 1.73
CA ALA A 619 -37.18 10.85 3.16
C ALA A 619 -35.94 10.68 4.07
N VAL A 620 -34.88 10.02 3.57
CA VAL A 620 -33.60 9.84 4.27
C VAL A 620 -32.81 11.16 4.34
N GLY A 621 -32.80 11.95 3.26
CA GLY A 621 -32.17 13.27 3.25
C GLY A 621 -32.77 14.22 4.30
N ARG A 622 -34.10 14.22 4.45
CA ARG A 622 -34.80 14.98 5.51
C ARG A 622 -34.52 14.48 6.92
N LEU A 623 -34.13 13.22 7.08
CA LEU A 623 -33.73 12.62 8.36
C LEU A 623 -32.28 12.91 8.74
N LEU A 624 -31.38 13.13 7.77
CA LEU A 624 -29.99 13.47 8.04
C LEU A 624 -29.82 14.96 8.41
N HIS A 625 -30.55 15.86 7.75
CA HIS A 625 -30.46 17.30 8.05
C HIS A 625 -30.98 17.69 9.45
N SER A 626 -31.88 16.90 10.05
CA SER A 626 -32.40 17.17 11.40
C SER A 626 -31.43 16.79 12.53
N PHE A 627 -30.33 16.07 12.23
CA PHE A 627 -29.26 15.77 13.19
C PHE A 627 -28.06 16.71 13.10
N SER A 628 -27.86 17.45 11.99
CA SER A 628 -26.79 18.44 11.87
C SER A 628 -27.03 19.72 12.66
N ASP A 629 -28.28 20.01 13.04
CA ASP A 629 -28.74 21.34 13.46
C ASP A 629 -28.94 21.47 14.99
N ARG A 630 -28.21 20.69 15.80
CA ARG A 630 -28.34 20.63 17.27
C ARG A 630 -27.04 20.47 18.06
N SER A 631 -25.90 20.87 17.50
CA SER A 631 -24.58 20.76 18.17
C SER A 631 -23.70 22.01 18.11
N ASN A 632 -24.20 23.14 17.56
CA ASN A 632 -23.39 24.34 17.34
C ASN A 632 -24.06 25.65 17.77
N GLU A 633 -24.73 25.65 18.93
CA GLU A 633 -25.25 26.90 19.51
C GLU A 633 -25.27 26.88 21.06
N ASP A 634 -24.09 26.87 21.70
CA ASP A 634 -23.90 27.74 22.88
C ASP A 634 -22.41 28.10 23.14
N ARG A 635 -22.12 29.41 23.08
CA ARG A 635 -21.06 30.18 23.77
C ARG A 635 -19.58 29.76 23.69
N ALA A 636 -18.86 30.52 22.88
CA ALA A 636 -17.49 30.94 23.20
C ALA A 636 -17.44 31.82 24.47
N VAL A 637 -16.35 31.75 25.24
CA VAL A 637 -15.99 32.70 26.31
C VAL A 637 -14.51 33.09 26.16
N VAL A 638 -14.21 34.38 26.33
CA VAL A 638 -12.89 34.97 26.12
C VAL A 638 -11.99 34.78 27.34
N TYR A 639 -10.71 34.44 27.12
CA TYR A 639 -9.68 34.51 28.17
C TYR A 639 -9.25 35.96 28.43
N GLY A 640 -9.45 36.42 29.67
CA GLY A 640 -8.96 37.70 30.19
C GLY A 640 -8.72 37.61 31.71
N PRO A 641 -7.53 37.95 32.23
CA PRO A 641 -7.16 37.63 33.62
C PRO A 641 -7.48 38.76 34.62
N ALA A 642 -8.04 38.40 35.79
CA ALA A 642 -8.08 39.31 36.94
C ALA A 642 -8.13 38.58 38.31
N VAL A 643 -7.10 38.83 39.11
CA VAL A 643 -7.11 39.13 40.57
C VAL A 643 -8.12 38.40 41.47
N SER A 644 -7.58 37.59 42.39
CA SER A 644 -8.25 37.10 43.59
C SER A 644 -8.39 38.17 44.70
N GLY A 645 -9.53 38.25 45.38
CA GLY A 645 -9.60 38.98 46.66
C GLY A 645 -10.99 39.18 47.28
N TRP A 646 -11.20 38.55 48.45
CA TRP A 646 -12.25 38.85 49.44
C TRP A 646 -13.71 38.58 49.02
N HIS A 647 -14.68 38.30 49.90
CA HIS A 647 -14.70 38.26 51.37
C HIS A 647 -15.48 37.03 51.90
N GLN A 648 -15.09 36.50 53.06
CA GLN A 648 -15.96 35.64 53.88
C GLN A 648 -16.98 36.51 54.65
N ASN A 649 -18.20 36.00 54.93
CA ASN A 649 -18.57 35.53 56.29
C ASN A 649 -20.07 35.22 56.51
N GLY A 650 -20.32 34.33 57.47
CA GLY A 650 -21.60 34.21 58.18
C GLY A 650 -21.82 32.83 58.83
N PRO A 651 -22.45 32.73 60.04
CA PRO A 651 -22.67 33.78 61.04
C PRO A 651 -22.52 33.34 62.53
N ARG A 652 -21.94 34.24 63.37
CA ARG A 652 -21.95 34.20 64.86
C ARG A 652 -21.15 33.05 65.50
N ARG A 653 -20.62 33.19 66.72
CA ARG A 653 -20.73 34.28 67.71
C ARG A 653 -19.40 35.00 67.91
#